data_AF-A0A9D6RHN9-F1
#
_entry.id   AF-A0A9D6RHN9-F1
#
_cell.length_a   1.000
_cell.length_b   1.000
_cell.length_c   1.000
_cell.angle_alpha   90.00
_cell.angle_beta   90.00
_cell.angle_gamma   90.00
#
_symmetry.space_group_name_H-M   'P 1'
#
loop_
_entity.id
_entity.type
_entity.pdbx_description
1 polymer ?
#
loop_
_entity_poly.entity_id
_entity_poly.type
_entity_poly.pdbx_seq_one_letter_code
_entity_poly.pdbx_strand_id
1 'polypeptide(L)'
;MGHPQTIDGHAVLSRLGEGGMGTVYRVRRPCGEEAALKLLRSGIARSELAALRFQREFRVVSRLEHPSLVRVFDLGTFEDRPYYTMQLVSGSTLNEYLEGRRSDPGFMDLLGRLGVQLLEGLAYIHGQGIVHRDLKPQNILVDASGALRLLDFGLARTRDEVKLTETGSVMGTFDYISPEQILQAEVDARTDLYSLGAMLYEILGGRPPFQAADIHAKIRQILDEEPVPLDRVAPGVPAHLAALVSRLISREPAERPGRDAEVLSEWKAIFGVASATLPEPAPARLFEPRLVGREPHLEKILEALDGLAARRGGLILVEGPAGSGKSRLLREVAGYVVGTGLPSSWGRAQESACVPYLLWRPILEQATAASLPADLEPFRSALALLLPQLGPVDSGEDPFLKFRLFEGILRLLRTRAAPRGWVLLAEDLHWADPASLELLAYLAPQLSPSARLLILASYRPEELAPGSALLRVAAERLSLGPLSREQVEGMVQSMLGGSLEACSSDFLYREAEGNPLFVVEVLQGLLSDGRLRQEDGGWRVEDAQTCPVPSSILQAVGRRLAGLALEELKALRAAAVLGRTFSCATLARLLELSAEQLLDRLEPLRARRVLVEEPAGFSFYHDRVRAVLLDEMPEPERRRLHAAAARALEASGEQPETMAFELAHHYTLSGEPDRAAVHLLQAGEAAARAFAFLKAAEHYRAALELEQLPVPRADVAENLGDALYGAGKPEEAREAYAQVLAQHPAPPVRARLLRKAAGCWDELGDYAEASLCLKEGLKQLGVRPVPRGLLGGLHVTAKLVAVLVPSLGTLTQPRDAGRAREIQALCHRLVHVYFFHRPAGWVTETLDLTMRGLLAAMAVGEYDPSPQTRFTLGHLCLHGPALLRPLGPIFLEQAARWVDRLEAAPLQATVLRQSGYILHEAGRPARAVELCRQAEAMSDRVGDIAGLSETYLILCTTFGYWGRLDQAESYGRKALEVARSCDNRTVLMLVQTDLAHVACLQGRARQAREWHDGLLRSLSERPSPFVSMIADLVRGWIELLEGRAGRRSLLPAAAAVPGGLRSAGLCRPPGRRPGRLPGARRSRRGTAGSGGPRLRLLLGSGLAFAGRPPRPGRAPRPGSRSLPDRLASVPGLGLPPGVRPHPPRSGPPARRPGASRAGPPAPGGCRRPRRDRSLSFPTAWMQHRLELRECSWLDLVLETGTNRIPKLFFGRKVTIAGPCTFPRWPARSRSFL
;
A
#
# COMPACT_ATOMS: atom_id res chain seq x y z
N MET A 1 -19.51 36.50 -26.59
CA MET A 1 -20.73 36.00 -25.90
C MET A 1 -21.12 37.00 -24.83
N GLY A 2 -22.40 37.10 -24.47
CA GLY A 2 -22.85 38.08 -23.47
C GLY A 2 -22.34 37.78 -22.06
N HIS A 3 -22.28 38.81 -21.22
CA HIS A 3 -22.10 38.68 -19.78
C HIS A 3 -23.47 38.55 -19.09
N PRO A 4 -23.57 37.95 -17.89
CA PRO A 4 -24.83 37.94 -17.15
C PRO A 4 -25.31 39.38 -16.90
N GLN A 5 -26.61 39.63 -17.04
CA GLN A 5 -27.19 40.97 -16.80
C GLN A 5 -27.23 41.33 -15.30
N THR A 6 -27.30 40.31 -14.43
CA THR A 6 -27.29 40.44 -12.98
C THR A 6 -26.47 39.32 -12.34
N ILE A 7 -25.74 39.64 -11.28
CA ILE A 7 -25.02 38.69 -10.42
C ILE A 7 -25.51 38.94 -8.99
N ASP A 8 -26.29 38.00 -8.43
CA ASP A 8 -26.84 38.06 -7.06
C ASP A 8 -27.35 39.47 -6.65
N GLY A 9 -28.39 39.94 -7.33
CA GLY A 9 -28.98 41.27 -7.14
C GLY A 9 -28.19 42.46 -7.70
N HIS A 10 -26.91 42.31 -8.05
CA HIS A 10 -26.07 43.37 -8.62
C HIS A 10 -26.28 43.47 -10.13
N ALA A 11 -26.63 44.65 -10.64
CA ALA A 11 -26.82 44.88 -12.07
C ALA A 11 -25.47 45.06 -12.77
N VAL A 12 -25.16 44.25 -13.79
CA VAL A 12 -23.88 44.28 -14.50
C VAL A 12 -23.90 45.37 -15.57
N LEU A 13 -22.99 46.33 -15.46
CA LEU A 13 -22.87 47.49 -16.36
C LEU A 13 -21.85 47.21 -17.48
N SER A 14 -20.70 46.62 -17.13
CA SER A 14 -19.68 46.20 -18.10
C SER A 14 -18.74 45.13 -17.52
N ARG A 15 -17.93 44.49 -18.37
CA ARG A 15 -16.72 43.77 -17.92
C ARG A 15 -15.57 44.75 -17.76
N LEU A 16 -14.74 44.57 -16.75
CA LEU A 16 -13.51 45.33 -16.52
C LEU A 16 -12.26 44.52 -16.87
N GLY A 17 -12.24 43.21 -16.59
CA GLY A 17 -11.11 42.34 -16.94
C GLY A 17 -11.35 40.85 -16.67
N GLU A 18 -10.41 40.02 -17.11
CA GLU A 18 -10.38 38.57 -16.88
C GLU A 18 -8.93 38.12 -16.63
N GLY A 19 -8.74 37.22 -15.67
CA GLY A 19 -7.41 36.71 -15.31
C GLY A 19 -7.47 35.30 -14.72
N GLY A 20 -6.33 34.84 -14.19
CA GLY A 20 -6.18 33.48 -13.65
C GLY A 20 -7.15 33.13 -12.52
N MET A 21 -7.50 34.10 -11.66
CA MET A 21 -8.37 33.88 -10.49
C MET A 21 -9.87 34.09 -10.75
N GLY A 22 -10.26 34.81 -11.81
CA GLY A 22 -11.66 35.17 -12.04
C GLY A 22 -11.90 36.22 -13.14
N THR A 23 -13.12 36.74 -13.18
CA THR A 23 -13.53 37.89 -14.01
C THR A 23 -13.98 39.05 -13.12
N VAL A 24 -13.61 40.28 -13.50
CA VAL A 24 -14.05 41.51 -12.84
C VAL A 24 -15.07 42.23 -13.71
N TYR A 25 -16.16 42.69 -13.09
CA TYR A 25 -17.26 43.43 -13.69
C TYR A 25 -17.43 44.79 -13.02
N ARG A 26 -17.86 45.80 -13.78
CA ARG A 26 -18.44 47.03 -13.22
C ARG A 26 -19.92 46.73 -12.96
N VAL A 27 -20.38 46.91 -11.74
CA VAL A 27 -21.77 46.64 -11.34
C VAL A 27 -22.39 47.83 -10.62
N ARG A 28 -23.72 47.87 -10.59
CA ARG A 28 -24.48 48.68 -9.64
C ARG A 28 -25.00 47.79 -8.51
N ARG A 29 -24.63 48.13 -7.28
CA ARG A 29 -25.06 47.44 -6.05
C ARG A 29 -26.56 47.70 -5.79
N PRO A 30 -27.24 46.88 -4.97
CA PRO A 30 -28.63 47.12 -4.58
C PRO A 30 -28.91 48.49 -3.92
N CYS A 31 -27.89 49.12 -3.30
CA CYS A 31 -27.96 50.48 -2.77
C CYS A 31 -27.91 51.60 -3.84
N GLY A 32 -27.72 51.27 -5.13
CA GLY A 32 -27.60 52.23 -6.23
C GLY A 32 -26.16 52.69 -6.53
N GLU A 33 -25.21 52.44 -5.64
CA GLU A 33 -23.79 52.75 -5.84
C GLU A 33 -23.14 51.86 -6.90
N GLU A 34 -22.06 52.34 -7.54
CA GLU A 34 -21.27 51.53 -8.47
C GLU A 34 -20.02 50.94 -7.81
N ALA A 35 -19.71 49.70 -8.16
CA ALA A 35 -18.63 48.90 -7.59
C ALA A 35 -17.95 48.03 -8.66
N ALA A 36 -16.76 47.53 -8.34
CA ALA A 36 -16.14 46.42 -9.04
C ALA A 36 -16.57 45.11 -8.35
N LEU A 37 -17.15 44.17 -9.09
CA LEU A 37 -17.49 42.81 -8.63
C LEU A 37 -16.50 41.83 -9.24
N LYS A 38 -15.77 41.10 -8.40
CA LYS A 38 -14.85 40.03 -8.82
C LYS A 38 -15.50 38.67 -8.58
N LEU A 39 -15.87 38.01 -9.67
CA LEU A 39 -16.44 36.66 -9.69
C LEU A 39 -15.31 35.66 -9.92
N LEU A 40 -15.05 34.81 -8.92
CA LEU A 40 -13.92 33.88 -8.92
C LEU A 40 -14.18 32.65 -9.81
N ARG A 41 -13.12 31.89 -10.14
CA ARG A 41 -13.24 30.63 -10.87
C ARG A 41 -13.78 29.52 -9.96
N SER A 42 -14.53 28.59 -10.55
CA SER A 42 -14.95 27.35 -9.91
C SER A 42 -13.73 26.52 -9.51
N GLY A 43 -13.65 26.12 -8.23
CA GLY A 43 -12.57 25.28 -7.70
C GLY A 43 -11.51 25.99 -6.85
N ILE A 44 -11.64 27.30 -6.57
CA ILE A 44 -10.88 27.97 -5.48
C ILE A 44 -11.40 27.47 -4.12
N ALA A 45 -12.73 27.41 -3.94
CA ALA A 45 -13.37 26.69 -2.85
C ALA A 45 -13.35 25.16 -3.10
N ARG A 46 -12.16 24.54 -3.04
CA ARG A 46 -11.95 23.10 -3.27
C ARG A 46 -12.35 22.18 -2.11
N SER A 47 -12.49 22.76 -0.91
CA SER A 47 -13.01 22.10 0.28
C SER A 47 -13.92 23.07 1.04
N GLU A 48 -14.83 22.53 1.84
CA GLU A 48 -15.72 23.30 2.73
C GLU A 48 -14.91 24.24 3.64
N LEU A 49 -13.76 23.76 4.14
CA LEU A 49 -12.78 24.51 4.91
C LEU A 49 -12.24 25.73 4.14
N ALA A 50 -11.91 25.58 2.84
CA ALA A 50 -11.45 26.69 2.02
C ALA A 50 -12.54 27.76 1.81
N ALA A 51 -13.81 27.35 1.63
CA ALA A 51 -14.94 28.27 1.52
C ALA A 51 -15.17 29.07 2.83
N LEU A 52 -15.08 28.40 3.98
CA LEU A 52 -15.20 29.03 5.30
C LEU A 52 -14.03 29.99 5.60
N ARG A 53 -12.80 29.63 5.21
CA ARG A 53 -11.65 30.53 5.30
C ARG A 53 -11.80 31.76 4.41
N PHE A 54 -12.25 31.59 3.17
CA PHE A 54 -12.57 32.69 2.25
C PHE A 54 -13.58 33.68 2.87
N GLN A 55 -14.66 33.17 3.47
CA GLN A 55 -15.66 33.99 4.17
C GLN A 55 -15.09 34.70 5.41
N ARG A 56 -14.19 34.05 6.15
CA ARG A 56 -13.59 34.58 7.38
C ARG A 56 -12.52 35.64 7.09
N GLU A 57 -11.59 35.38 6.17
CA GLU A 57 -10.59 36.36 5.73
C GLU A 57 -11.29 37.59 5.10
N PHE A 58 -12.38 37.39 4.35
CA PHE A 58 -13.21 38.50 3.85
C PHE A 58 -13.80 39.36 4.98
N ARG A 59 -14.30 38.77 6.08
CA ARG A 59 -14.84 39.53 7.23
C ARG A 59 -13.79 40.38 7.94
N VAL A 60 -12.51 40.00 7.87
CA VAL A 60 -11.41 40.84 8.37
C VAL A 60 -11.13 41.96 7.36
N VAL A 61 -10.96 41.63 6.08
CA VAL A 61 -10.65 42.60 5.01
C VAL A 61 -11.73 43.66 4.81
N SER A 62 -13.01 43.31 4.94
CA SER A 62 -14.15 44.25 4.85
C SER A 62 -14.25 45.25 6.01
N ARG A 63 -13.43 45.11 7.06
CA ARG A 63 -13.32 46.05 8.18
C ARG A 63 -12.09 46.96 8.08
N LEU A 64 -11.25 46.79 7.06
CA LEU A 64 -10.05 47.60 6.86
C LEU A 64 -10.40 48.93 6.22
N GLU A 65 -9.97 50.03 6.85
CA GLU A 65 -10.16 51.39 6.33
C GLU A 65 -8.85 52.16 6.41
N HIS A 66 -8.20 52.34 5.26
CA HIS A 66 -6.91 53.03 5.12
C HIS A 66 -6.79 53.67 3.72
N PRO A 67 -6.19 54.87 3.57
CA PRO A 67 -6.12 55.57 2.29
C PRO A 67 -5.46 54.79 1.14
N SER A 68 -4.46 53.96 1.44
CA SER A 68 -3.74 53.18 0.42
C SER A 68 -4.43 51.88 -0.01
N LEU A 69 -5.59 51.55 0.56
CA LEU A 69 -6.30 50.27 0.34
C LEU A 69 -7.60 50.50 -0.44
N VAL A 70 -8.06 49.48 -1.19
CA VAL A 70 -9.42 49.45 -1.75
C VAL A 70 -10.43 49.00 -0.69
N ARG A 71 -11.52 49.75 -0.52
CA ARG A 71 -12.61 49.34 0.41
C ARG A 71 -13.40 48.19 -0.19
N VAL A 72 -13.68 47.16 0.61
CA VAL A 72 -14.40 45.94 0.21
C VAL A 72 -15.78 45.96 0.87
N PHE A 73 -16.84 45.56 0.16
CA PHE A 73 -18.22 45.71 0.63
C PHE A 73 -18.94 44.38 0.87
N ASP A 74 -19.37 43.70 -0.19
CA ASP A 74 -20.31 42.57 -0.13
C ASP A 74 -19.62 41.27 -0.55
N LEU A 75 -20.11 40.15 0.00
CA LEU A 75 -19.67 38.78 -0.29
C LEU A 75 -20.89 37.94 -0.63
N GLY A 76 -20.78 37.09 -1.64
CA GLY A 76 -21.83 36.13 -1.99
C GLY A 76 -21.36 35.00 -2.88
N THR A 77 -22.31 34.24 -3.41
CA THR A 77 -22.05 33.10 -4.31
C THR A 77 -23.01 33.12 -5.49
N PHE A 78 -22.49 32.92 -6.68
CA PHE A 78 -23.27 32.90 -7.92
C PHE A 78 -22.82 31.72 -8.79
N GLU A 79 -23.75 30.81 -9.11
CA GLU A 79 -23.46 29.56 -9.83
C GLU A 79 -22.31 28.76 -9.17
N ASP A 80 -22.42 28.52 -7.86
CA ASP A 80 -21.43 27.85 -6.99
C ASP A 80 -20.02 28.48 -6.98
N ARG A 81 -19.89 29.71 -7.50
CA ARG A 81 -18.63 30.48 -7.51
C ARG A 81 -18.72 31.64 -6.51
N PRO A 82 -17.74 31.77 -5.60
CA PRO A 82 -17.68 32.94 -4.73
C PRO A 82 -17.45 34.23 -5.53
N TYR A 83 -18.08 35.32 -5.09
CA TYR A 83 -17.81 36.67 -5.58
C TYR A 83 -17.69 37.65 -4.42
N TYR A 84 -16.98 38.76 -4.65
CA TYR A 84 -17.05 39.94 -3.78
C TYR A 84 -17.19 41.24 -4.56
N THR A 85 -17.72 42.27 -3.91
CA THR A 85 -17.73 43.65 -4.41
C THR A 85 -16.73 44.52 -3.65
N MET A 86 -16.13 45.47 -4.36
CA MET A 86 -15.17 46.43 -3.84
C MET A 86 -15.30 47.78 -4.55
N GLN A 87 -14.73 48.82 -3.95
CA GLN A 87 -14.71 50.17 -4.48
C GLN A 87 -14.19 50.20 -5.93
N LEU A 88 -14.94 50.85 -6.82
CA LEU A 88 -14.54 51.07 -8.21
C LEU A 88 -13.48 52.17 -8.28
N VAL A 89 -12.20 51.79 -8.23
CA VAL A 89 -11.07 52.71 -8.41
C VAL A 89 -10.93 53.10 -9.88
N SER A 90 -10.82 54.40 -10.16
CA SER A 90 -10.62 54.94 -11.52
C SER A 90 -9.16 55.38 -11.70
N GLY A 91 -8.31 54.45 -12.13
CA GLY A 91 -6.88 54.65 -12.33
C GLY A 91 -6.27 53.56 -13.21
N SER A 92 -4.96 53.66 -13.47
CA SER A 92 -4.18 52.63 -14.19
C SER A 92 -3.36 51.79 -13.22
N THR A 93 -2.84 50.64 -13.65
CA THR A 93 -1.90 49.85 -12.83
C THR A 93 -0.59 50.60 -12.59
N LEU A 94 0.18 50.20 -11.58
CA LEU A 94 1.45 50.85 -11.24
C LEU A 94 2.44 50.85 -12.40
N ASN A 95 2.52 49.76 -13.17
CA ASN A 95 3.41 49.70 -14.35
C ASN A 95 2.95 50.66 -15.45
N GLU A 96 1.65 50.69 -15.80
CA GLU A 96 1.08 51.64 -16.77
C GLU A 96 1.22 53.10 -16.33
N TYR A 97 1.11 53.38 -15.02
CA TYR A 97 1.22 54.73 -14.47
C TYR A 97 2.67 55.27 -14.49
N LEU A 98 3.66 54.38 -14.41
CA LEU A 98 5.09 54.69 -14.49
C LEU A 98 5.65 54.56 -15.91
N GLU A 99 4.89 53.99 -16.85
CA GLU A 99 5.27 53.88 -18.26
C GLU A 99 5.38 55.27 -18.90
N GLY A 100 6.38 55.46 -19.76
CA GLY A 100 6.79 56.78 -20.28
C GLY A 100 7.49 57.68 -19.25
N ARG A 101 7.10 57.63 -17.96
CA ARG A 101 7.61 58.53 -16.90
C ARG A 101 8.96 58.16 -16.33
N ARG A 102 9.49 56.96 -16.60
CA ARG A 102 10.83 56.52 -16.10
C ARG A 102 12.00 57.41 -16.56
N SER A 103 11.79 58.25 -17.58
CA SER A 103 12.77 59.22 -18.08
C SER A 103 12.56 60.65 -17.58
N ASP A 104 11.50 60.91 -16.79
CA ASP A 104 11.21 62.26 -16.28
C ASP A 104 12.17 62.64 -15.14
N PRO A 105 12.68 63.88 -15.07
CA PRO A 105 13.53 64.32 -13.96
C PRO A 105 12.88 64.18 -12.57
N GLY A 106 11.55 64.21 -12.49
CA GLY A 106 10.77 64.02 -11.25
C GLY A 106 10.41 62.56 -10.93
N PHE A 107 10.93 61.58 -11.67
CA PHE A 107 10.60 60.15 -11.47
C PHE A 107 10.93 59.66 -10.06
N MET A 108 12.08 60.07 -9.50
CA MET A 108 12.48 59.65 -8.14
C MET A 108 11.56 60.23 -7.06
N ASP A 109 11.13 61.50 -7.17
CA ASP A 109 10.18 62.10 -6.24
C ASP A 109 8.80 61.42 -6.31
N LEU A 110 8.39 61.02 -7.52
CA LEU A 110 7.16 60.26 -7.73
C LEU A 110 7.25 58.86 -7.11
N LEU A 111 8.35 58.15 -7.34
CA LEU A 111 8.62 56.83 -6.76
C LEU A 111 8.64 56.91 -5.23
N GLY A 112 9.33 57.91 -4.66
CA GLY A 112 9.38 58.15 -3.21
C GLY A 112 7.98 58.31 -2.59
N ARG A 113 7.13 59.15 -3.19
CA ARG A 113 5.74 59.37 -2.74
C ARG A 113 4.84 58.13 -2.88
N LEU A 114 5.01 57.34 -3.93
CA LEU A 114 4.23 56.11 -4.13
C LEU A 114 4.70 55.00 -3.17
N GLY A 115 6.01 54.88 -2.93
CA GLY A 115 6.58 53.92 -1.99
C GLY A 115 6.14 54.17 -0.55
N VAL A 116 6.04 55.44 -0.11
CA VAL A 116 5.47 55.79 1.21
C VAL A 116 4.02 55.31 1.32
N GLN A 117 3.16 55.64 0.34
CA GLN A 117 1.75 55.20 0.36
C GLN A 117 1.63 53.67 0.40
N LEU A 118 2.46 52.94 -0.36
CA LEU A 118 2.43 51.48 -0.41
C LEU A 118 2.91 50.86 0.91
N LEU A 119 4.03 51.33 1.46
CA LEU A 119 4.59 50.84 2.73
C LEU A 119 3.67 51.15 3.93
N GLU A 120 2.99 52.30 3.94
CA GLU A 120 1.97 52.61 4.96
C GLU A 120 0.76 51.69 4.83
N GLY A 121 0.37 51.32 3.60
CA GLY A 121 -0.65 50.30 3.35
C GLY A 121 -0.24 48.89 3.81
N LEU A 122 1.01 48.48 3.55
CA LEU A 122 1.55 47.19 3.99
C LEU A 122 1.66 47.12 5.52
N ALA A 123 2.25 48.14 6.16
CA ALA A 123 2.36 48.24 7.62
C ALA A 123 0.98 48.17 8.31
N TYR A 124 -0.06 48.78 7.72
CA TYR A 124 -1.43 48.69 8.23
C TYR A 124 -1.98 47.26 8.17
N ILE A 125 -1.87 46.55 7.04
CA ILE A 125 -2.38 45.17 6.94
C ILE A 125 -1.56 44.17 7.75
N HIS A 126 -0.23 44.31 7.80
CA HIS A 126 0.65 43.49 8.64
C HIS A 126 0.39 43.71 10.14
N GLY A 127 0.08 44.95 10.55
CA GLY A 127 -0.38 45.27 11.91
C GLY A 127 -1.69 44.57 12.29
N GLN A 128 -2.60 44.34 11.33
CA GLN A 128 -3.80 43.51 11.50
C GLN A 128 -3.54 42.00 11.35
N GLY A 129 -2.29 41.58 11.14
CA GLY A 129 -1.89 40.18 10.95
C GLY A 129 -2.17 39.60 9.56
N ILE A 130 -2.45 40.44 8.57
CA ILE A 130 -2.83 40.05 7.21
C ILE A 130 -1.63 40.22 6.27
N VAL A 131 -1.24 39.12 5.60
CA VAL A 131 -0.20 39.11 4.55
C VAL A 131 -0.90 39.04 3.19
N HIS A 132 -0.48 39.86 2.24
CA HIS A 132 -1.04 40.02 0.89
C HIS A 132 -0.82 38.78 0.01
N ARG A 133 0.39 38.18 0.04
CA ARG A 133 0.78 36.94 -0.66
C ARG A 133 0.70 36.98 -2.20
N ASP A 134 0.25 38.07 -2.82
CA ASP A 134 0.21 38.29 -4.28
C ASP A 134 0.53 39.76 -4.62
N LEU A 135 1.47 40.38 -3.90
CA LEU A 135 1.87 41.75 -4.15
C LEU A 135 2.62 41.85 -5.48
N LYS A 136 2.10 42.66 -6.41
CA LYS A 136 2.65 42.85 -7.78
C LYS A 136 2.07 44.11 -8.44
N PRO A 137 2.68 44.65 -9.51
CA PRO A 137 2.28 45.94 -10.09
C PRO A 137 0.85 45.97 -10.63
N GLN A 138 0.29 44.83 -11.03
CA GLN A 138 -1.09 44.71 -11.54
C GLN A 138 -2.14 44.72 -10.41
N ASN A 139 -1.74 44.44 -9.16
CA ASN A 139 -2.60 44.52 -7.98
C ASN A 139 -2.49 45.91 -7.29
N ILE A 140 -1.82 46.88 -7.91
CA ILE A 140 -1.68 48.25 -7.42
C ILE A 140 -2.22 49.20 -8.49
N LEU A 141 -3.26 49.96 -8.18
CA LEU A 141 -3.75 51.05 -9.03
C LEU A 141 -3.24 52.40 -8.53
N VAL A 142 -3.07 53.36 -9.45
CA VAL A 142 -2.81 54.77 -9.15
C VAL A 142 -3.77 55.63 -9.96
N ASP A 143 -4.46 56.56 -9.29
CA ASP A 143 -5.40 57.47 -9.95
C ASP A 143 -4.73 58.74 -10.51
N ALA A 144 -5.51 59.58 -11.18
CA ALA A 144 -5.02 60.81 -11.80
C ALA A 144 -4.51 61.87 -10.80
N SER A 145 -4.78 61.72 -9.50
CA SER A 145 -4.23 62.58 -8.43
C SER A 145 -2.90 62.05 -7.87
N GLY A 146 -2.50 60.83 -8.23
CA GLY A 146 -1.33 60.15 -7.67
C GLY A 146 -1.62 59.39 -6.36
N ALA A 147 -2.89 59.18 -6.01
CA ALA A 147 -3.27 58.34 -4.89
C ALA A 147 -3.22 56.85 -5.28
N LEU A 148 -2.52 56.06 -4.45
CA LEU A 148 -2.29 54.64 -4.65
C LEU A 148 -3.41 53.81 -3.99
N ARG A 149 -3.84 52.72 -4.64
CA ARG A 149 -4.81 51.76 -4.12
C ARG A 149 -4.32 50.33 -4.35
N LEU A 150 -3.94 49.66 -3.28
CA LEU A 150 -3.64 48.22 -3.26
C LEU A 150 -4.96 47.43 -3.36
N LEU A 151 -4.97 46.40 -4.21
CA LEU A 151 -6.10 45.52 -4.50
C LEU A 151 -5.84 44.09 -4.02
N ASP A 152 -6.90 43.27 -3.99
CA ASP A 152 -6.81 41.80 -3.99
C ASP A 152 -5.95 41.18 -2.86
N PHE A 153 -6.22 41.60 -1.62
CA PHE A 153 -5.54 41.21 -0.38
C PHE A 153 -5.63 39.71 -0.02
N GLY A 154 -4.94 38.84 -0.74
CA GLY A 154 -4.73 37.43 -0.39
C GLY A 154 -5.97 36.51 -0.42
N LEU A 155 -7.19 37.05 -0.36
CA LEU A 155 -8.46 36.38 -0.10
C LEU A 155 -8.66 35.03 -0.82
N ALA A 156 -8.23 34.92 -2.07
CA ALA A 156 -8.42 33.70 -2.87
C ALA A 156 -7.33 32.63 -2.66
N ARG A 157 -6.15 32.97 -2.13
CA ARG A 157 -4.98 32.06 -2.02
C ARG A 157 -4.93 31.33 -0.69
N THR A 158 -5.56 30.15 -0.63
CA THR A 158 -5.22 29.14 0.39
C THR A 158 -3.79 28.62 0.20
N ARG A 159 -3.14 28.17 1.29
CA ARG A 159 -1.77 27.60 1.32
C ARG A 159 -1.54 26.53 0.23
N ASP A 160 -2.59 25.80 -0.16
CA ASP A 160 -2.56 24.64 -1.08
C ASP A 160 -2.59 25.01 -2.59
N GLU A 161 -2.67 26.29 -2.95
CA GLU A 161 -2.91 26.71 -4.35
C GLU A 161 -1.68 26.76 -5.27
N VAL A 162 -0.45 26.53 -4.77
CA VAL A 162 0.77 26.44 -5.62
C VAL A 162 0.83 25.09 -6.37
N LYS A 163 -0.30 24.68 -6.97
CA LYS A 163 -0.36 23.59 -7.94
C LYS A 163 -0.13 24.16 -9.33
N LEU A 164 1.05 23.90 -9.88
CA LEU A 164 1.46 24.28 -11.24
C LEU A 164 0.53 23.66 -12.29
N THR A 165 -0.56 24.34 -12.63
CA THR A 165 -1.48 23.94 -13.70
C THR A 165 -0.84 24.19 -15.07
N GLU A 166 -1.01 23.24 -15.99
CA GLU A 166 -0.30 23.14 -17.28
C GLU A 166 -0.57 24.29 -18.30
N THR A 167 -1.35 25.30 -17.92
CA THR A 167 -1.63 26.50 -18.74
C THR A 167 -0.55 27.57 -18.53
N GLY A 168 0.34 27.74 -19.51
CA GLY A 168 1.48 28.69 -19.47
C GLY A 168 1.14 30.19 -19.37
N SER A 169 -0.10 30.58 -19.12
CA SER A 169 -0.57 31.96 -19.00
C SER A 169 -0.30 32.62 -17.64
N VAL A 170 0.51 31.99 -16.77
CA VAL A 170 0.75 32.43 -15.37
C VAL A 170 2.20 32.94 -15.16
N MET A 171 3.06 32.85 -16.17
CA MET A 171 4.51 33.08 -16.07
C MET A 171 4.87 34.41 -15.39
N GLY A 172 4.23 35.53 -15.76
CA GLY A 172 4.46 36.86 -15.18
C GLY A 172 3.97 37.07 -13.74
N THR A 173 3.41 36.06 -13.08
CA THR A 173 3.11 36.09 -11.63
C THR A 173 4.25 35.49 -10.79
N PHE A 174 5.17 34.75 -11.40
CA PHE A 174 6.35 34.18 -10.74
C PHE A 174 7.55 35.14 -10.71
N ASP A 175 7.40 36.38 -11.19
CA ASP A 175 8.44 37.41 -11.13
C ASP A 175 8.54 38.12 -9.76
N TYR A 176 7.54 37.94 -8.89
CA TYR A 176 7.44 38.57 -7.56
C TYR A 176 7.20 37.57 -6.42
N ILE A 177 7.17 36.27 -6.71
CA ILE A 177 6.93 35.20 -5.72
C ILE A 177 8.19 34.95 -4.89
N SER A 178 8.06 34.82 -3.57
CA SER A 178 9.21 34.62 -2.69
C SER A 178 9.64 33.13 -2.58
N PRO A 179 10.90 32.85 -2.21
CA PRO A 179 11.38 31.48 -2.02
C PRO A 179 10.53 30.67 -1.03
N GLU A 180 10.13 31.25 0.10
CA GLU A 180 9.32 30.56 1.12
C GLU A 180 7.90 30.22 0.64
N GLN A 181 7.35 30.97 -0.32
CA GLN A 181 6.09 30.62 -0.99
C GLN A 181 6.23 29.41 -1.92
N ILE A 182 7.38 29.26 -2.59
CA ILE A 182 7.70 28.10 -3.43
C ILE A 182 7.92 26.85 -2.55
N LEU A 183 8.67 27.00 -1.46
CA LEU A 183 8.99 25.92 -0.52
C LEU A 183 7.80 25.50 0.37
N GLN A 184 6.66 26.19 0.29
CA GLN A 184 5.47 25.96 1.12
C GLN A 184 5.77 26.02 2.64
N ALA A 185 6.66 26.93 3.02
CA ALA A 185 6.96 27.27 4.41
C ALA A 185 5.92 28.25 5.00
N GLU A 186 6.03 28.62 6.28
CA GLU A 186 5.15 29.66 6.82
C GLU A 186 5.53 31.04 6.26
N VAL A 187 4.58 31.68 5.58
CA VAL A 187 4.71 33.06 5.05
C VAL A 187 4.39 34.10 6.13
N ASP A 188 5.16 35.18 6.17
CA ASP A 188 4.94 36.35 7.03
C ASP A 188 5.10 37.66 6.24
N ALA A 189 5.08 38.82 6.91
CA ALA A 189 5.19 40.14 6.27
C ALA A 189 6.41 40.26 5.31
N ARG A 190 7.50 39.54 5.58
CA ARG A 190 8.72 39.58 4.77
C ARG A 190 8.58 38.89 3.42
N THR A 191 7.50 38.13 3.20
CA THR A 191 7.07 37.66 1.87
C THR A 191 6.65 38.84 0.99
N ASP A 192 5.82 39.75 1.51
CA ASP A 192 5.38 40.91 0.74
C ASP A 192 6.51 41.95 0.62
N LEU A 193 7.41 42.05 1.60
CA LEU A 193 8.64 42.85 1.46
C LEU A 193 9.57 42.32 0.36
N TYR A 194 9.63 41.00 0.15
CA TYR A 194 10.35 40.41 -0.99
C TYR A 194 9.68 40.78 -2.32
N SER A 195 8.36 40.63 -2.42
CA SER A 195 7.61 41.04 -3.61
C SER A 195 7.76 42.54 -3.91
N LEU A 196 7.81 43.39 -2.88
CA LEU A 196 8.14 44.81 -2.99
C LEU A 196 9.56 45.02 -3.54
N GLY A 197 10.55 44.29 -3.02
CA GLY A 197 11.91 44.31 -3.55
C GLY A 197 11.98 43.94 -5.03
N ALA A 198 11.28 42.87 -5.43
CA ALA A 198 11.23 42.40 -6.82
C ALA A 198 10.54 43.42 -7.76
N MET A 199 9.44 44.06 -7.32
CA MET A 199 8.81 45.16 -8.05
C MET A 199 9.75 46.37 -8.19
N LEU A 200 10.42 46.79 -7.11
CA LEU A 200 11.36 47.92 -7.14
C LEU A 200 12.53 47.64 -8.07
N TYR A 201 13.05 46.41 -8.06
CA TYR A 201 14.08 45.96 -8.99
C TYR A 201 13.61 46.07 -10.45
N GLU A 202 12.38 45.66 -10.79
CA GLU A 202 11.82 45.82 -12.14
C GLU A 202 11.56 47.28 -12.53
N ILE A 203 11.06 48.09 -11.60
CA ILE A 203 10.77 49.51 -11.81
C ILE A 203 12.06 50.31 -12.09
N LEU A 204 13.14 50.01 -11.36
CA LEU A 204 14.43 50.70 -11.47
C LEU A 204 15.33 50.10 -12.57
N GLY A 205 15.40 48.78 -12.66
CA GLY A 205 16.27 48.04 -13.59
C GLY A 205 15.66 47.69 -14.94
N GLY A 206 14.36 47.95 -15.15
CA GLY A 206 13.65 47.66 -16.40
C GLY A 206 13.34 46.18 -16.66
N ARG A 207 13.65 45.30 -15.71
CA ARG A 207 13.45 43.83 -15.79
C ARG A 207 13.38 43.20 -14.40
N PRO A 208 12.64 42.09 -14.18
CA PRO A 208 12.59 41.40 -12.89
C PRO A 208 13.96 40.81 -12.50
N PRO A 209 14.18 40.51 -11.20
CA PRO A 209 15.48 40.06 -10.67
C PRO A 209 15.99 38.74 -11.28
N PHE A 210 15.08 37.84 -11.64
CA PHE A 210 15.38 36.56 -12.27
C PHE A 210 14.73 36.47 -13.65
N GLN A 211 15.39 35.85 -14.63
CA GLN A 211 14.89 35.73 -16.00
C GLN A 211 15.19 34.32 -16.56
N ALA A 212 14.13 33.59 -16.92
CA ALA A 212 14.19 32.24 -17.47
C ALA A 212 13.09 32.05 -18.52
N ALA A 213 13.31 31.11 -19.45
CA ALA A 213 12.36 30.79 -20.53
C ALA A 213 11.24 29.83 -20.11
N ASP A 214 11.35 29.18 -18.94
CA ASP A 214 10.33 28.30 -18.38
C ASP A 214 10.21 28.47 -16.85
N ILE A 215 9.07 28.01 -16.31
CA ILE A 215 8.68 28.19 -14.91
C ILE A 215 9.53 27.37 -13.91
N HIS A 216 10.05 26.21 -14.30
CA HIS A 216 10.90 25.37 -13.46
C HIS A 216 12.35 25.87 -13.44
N ALA A 217 12.84 26.43 -14.55
CA ALA A 217 14.06 27.22 -14.55
C ALA A 217 13.92 28.51 -13.70
N LYS A 218 12.81 29.25 -13.81
CA LYS A 218 12.51 30.41 -12.96
C LYS A 218 12.51 30.06 -11.48
N ILE A 219 11.86 28.96 -11.09
CA ILE A 219 11.83 28.49 -9.71
C ILE A 219 13.24 28.15 -9.20
N ARG A 220 14.06 27.44 -9.98
CA ARG A 220 15.45 27.15 -9.59
C ARG A 220 16.31 28.40 -9.45
N GLN A 221 16.12 29.41 -10.30
CA GLN A 221 16.78 30.72 -10.11
C GLN A 221 16.40 31.36 -8.77
N ILE A 222 15.10 31.42 -8.43
CA ILE A 222 14.61 32.00 -7.18
C ILE A 222 15.08 31.21 -5.95
N LEU A 223 15.24 29.89 -6.07
CA LEU A 223 15.72 29.04 -4.98
C LEU A 223 17.24 29.07 -4.84
N ASP A 224 18.03 29.01 -5.93
CA ASP A 224 19.46 28.67 -5.87
C ASP A 224 20.43 29.73 -6.43
N GLU A 225 19.96 30.79 -7.11
CA GLU A 225 20.80 31.85 -7.68
C GLU A 225 20.64 33.18 -6.93
N GLU A 226 21.73 33.97 -6.82
CA GLU A 226 21.64 35.38 -6.42
C GLU A 226 21.26 36.26 -7.61
N PRO A 227 20.37 37.26 -7.45
CA PRO A 227 20.01 38.17 -8.52
C PRO A 227 21.17 39.12 -8.84
N VAL A 228 21.29 39.54 -10.11
CA VAL A 228 22.34 40.48 -10.52
C VAL A 228 22.19 41.79 -9.73
N PRO A 229 23.23 42.30 -9.03
CA PRO A 229 23.14 43.53 -8.26
C PRO A 229 22.55 44.71 -9.04
N LEU A 230 21.60 45.45 -8.42
CA LEU A 230 20.80 46.47 -9.11
C LEU A 230 21.65 47.65 -9.61
N ASP A 231 22.74 48.00 -8.91
CA ASP A 231 23.72 48.99 -9.32
C ASP A 231 24.40 48.63 -10.67
N ARG A 232 24.56 47.34 -10.98
CA ARG A 232 25.09 46.86 -12.26
C ARG A 232 24.04 46.87 -13.39
N VAL A 233 22.76 46.82 -13.05
CA VAL A 233 21.65 46.82 -14.02
C VAL A 233 21.16 48.25 -14.32
N ALA A 234 21.18 49.12 -13.31
CA ALA A 234 20.83 50.54 -13.42
C ALA A 234 21.83 51.41 -12.62
N PRO A 235 23.01 51.74 -13.18
CA PRO A 235 24.06 52.51 -12.50
C PRO A 235 23.69 53.94 -12.06
N GLY A 236 22.51 54.45 -12.46
CA GLY A 236 21.97 55.72 -12.01
C GLY A 236 21.15 55.66 -10.70
N VAL A 237 20.92 54.46 -10.14
CA VAL A 237 20.18 54.27 -8.89
C VAL A 237 21.04 54.68 -7.69
N PRO A 238 20.55 55.47 -6.72
CA PRO A 238 21.28 55.80 -5.51
C PRO A 238 21.71 54.55 -4.73
N ALA A 239 22.96 54.48 -4.30
CA ALA A 239 23.55 53.29 -3.67
C ALA A 239 22.76 52.78 -2.45
N HIS A 240 22.21 53.68 -1.63
CA HIS A 240 21.36 53.32 -0.49
C HIS A 240 20.05 52.63 -0.92
N LEU A 241 19.42 53.08 -2.01
CA LEU A 241 18.22 52.45 -2.56
C LEU A 241 18.55 51.08 -3.18
N ALA A 242 19.68 50.96 -3.89
CA ALA A 242 20.15 49.66 -4.39
C ALA A 242 20.43 48.66 -3.26
N ALA A 243 21.05 49.11 -2.15
CA ALA A 243 21.29 48.28 -0.96
C ALA A 243 20.00 47.88 -0.22
N LEU A 244 18.99 48.76 -0.15
CA LEU A 244 17.68 48.42 0.39
C LEU A 244 16.98 47.37 -0.47
N VAL A 245 16.91 47.57 -1.80
CA VAL A 245 16.32 46.60 -2.72
C VAL A 245 17.05 45.25 -2.65
N SER A 246 18.38 45.24 -2.56
CA SER A 246 19.18 44.02 -2.42
C SER A 246 18.82 43.21 -1.17
N ARG A 247 18.58 43.86 -0.01
CA ARG A 247 18.15 43.18 1.22
C ARG A 247 16.69 42.73 1.17
N LEU A 248 15.82 43.47 0.49
CA LEU A 248 14.42 43.06 0.31
C LEU A 248 14.34 41.76 -0.52
N ILE A 249 15.16 41.60 -1.56
CA ILE A 249 15.18 40.39 -2.42
C ILE A 249 16.11 39.27 -1.94
N SER A 250 16.65 39.33 -0.71
CA SER A 250 17.44 38.23 -0.14
C SER A 250 16.66 36.91 -0.16
N ARG A 251 17.31 35.81 -0.56
CA ARG A 251 16.74 34.45 -0.54
C ARG A 251 16.17 34.15 0.84
N GLU A 252 16.98 34.33 1.88
CA GLU A 252 16.63 34.01 3.25
C GLU A 252 15.77 35.13 3.88
N PRO A 253 14.56 34.84 4.38
CA PRO A 253 13.71 35.84 5.01
C PRO A 253 14.37 36.57 6.20
N ALA A 254 15.34 35.94 6.87
CA ALA A 254 16.04 36.50 8.03
C ALA A 254 17.07 37.59 7.69
N GLU A 255 17.47 37.72 6.43
CA GLU A 255 18.36 38.78 5.95
C GLU A 255 17.58 40.02 5.46
N ARG A 256 16.27 39.85 5.23
CA ARG A 256 15.34 40.93 4.89
C ARG A 256 15.04 41.77 6.15
N PRO A 257 14.72 43.07 6.01
CA PRO A 257 14.27 43.89 7.13
C PRO A 257 13.11 43.23 7.91
N GLY A 258 13.15 43.30 9.25
CA GLY A 258 12.26 42.52 10.11
C GLY A 258 10.85 43.10 10.24
N ARG A 259 10.69 44.41 10.00
CA ARG A 259 9.41 45.14 10.14
C ARG A 259 9.23 46.19 9.04
N ASP A 260 7.99 46.42 8.61
CA ASP A 260 7.65 47.49 7.65
C ASP A 260 8.08 48.88 8.14
N ALA A 261 8.05 49.11 9.46
CA ALA A 261 8.47 50.36 10.08
C ALA A 261 9.96 50.69 9.81
N GLU A 262 10.81 49.65 9.75
CA GLU A 262 12.24 49.80 9.46
C GLU A 262 12.43 50.23 7.99
N VAL A 263 11.75 49.52 7.07
CA VAL A 263 11.76 49.83 5.63
C VAL A 263 11.18 51.21 5.35
N LEU A 264 10.07 51.59 5.99
CA LEU A 264 9.42 52.88 5.84
C LEU A 264 10.26 54.04 6.40
N SER A 265 10.97 53.82 7.51
CA SER A 265 11.90 54.82 8.06
C SER A 265 13.10 55.03 7.12
N GLU A 266 13.70 53.94 6.61
CA GLU A 266 14.82 54.02 5.65
C GLU A 266 14.37 54.66 4.32
N TRP A 267 13.18 54.29 3.82
CA TRP A 267 12.59 54.88 2.62
C TRP A 267 12.33 56.39 2.77
N LYS A 268 11.75 56.82 3.90
CA LYS A 268 11.55 58.26 4.18
C LYS A 268 12.87 59.01 4.31
N ALA A 269 13.93 58.38 4.83
CA ALA A 269 15.27 58.96 4.85
C ALA A 269 15.90 59.08 3.45
N ILE A 270 15.79 58.05 2.61
CA ILE A 270 16.33 58.04 1.22
C ILE A 270 15.67 59.13 0.36
N PHE A 271 14.36 59.34 0.51
CA PHE A 271 13.59 60.29 -0.30
C PHE A 271 13.25 61.63 0.40
N GLY A 272 13.80 61.88 1.60
CA GLY A 272 13.61 63.15 2.33
C GLY A 272 12.17 63.48 2.75
N VAL A 273 11.32 62.47 2.93
CA VAL A 273 9.87 62.67 3.19
C VAL A 273 9.59 62.83 4.69
N ALA A 274 8.78 63.83 5.05
CA ALA A 274 8.47 64.14 6.44
C ALA A 274 7.81 62.98 7.20
N SER A 275 8.11 62.90 8.50
CA SER A 275 7.59 61.84 9.37
C SER A 275 6.13 62.06 9.78
N ALA A 276 5.39 60.96 9.88
CA ALA A 276 4.12 60.86 10.58
C ALA A 276 4.30 59.81 11.68
N THR A 277 3.65 60.00 12.83
CA THR A 277 3.70 59.03 13.95
C THR A 277 3.21 57.66 13.49
N LEU A 278 4.12 56.69 13.50
CA LEU A 278 3.79 55.28 13.24
C LEU A 278 2.87 54.75 14.36
N PRO A 279 2.05 53.72 14.09
CA PRO A 279 1.44 52.92 15.14
C PRO A 279 2.54 52.32 16.04
N GLU A 280 2.21 51.98 17.29
CA GLU A 280 3.13 51.21 18.12
C GLU A 280 3.52 49.89 17.43
N PRO A 281 4.80 49.47 17.53
CA PRO A 281 5.26 48.25 16.87
C PRO A 281 4.49 47.04 17.42
N ALA A 282 3.96 46.22 16.50
CA ALA A 282 3.38 44.94 16.87
C ALA A 282 4.39 44.12 17.71
N PRO A 283 3.93 43.37 18.73
CA PRO A 283 4.82 42.62 19.61
C PRO A 283 5.72 41.69 18.79
N ALA A 284 7.01 41.63 19.17
CA ALA A 284 7.99 40.82 18.46
C ALA A 284 7.50 39.38 18.32
N ARG A 285 7.66 38.82 17.11
CA ARG A 285 7.28 37.43 16.78
C ARG A 285 8.53 36.69 16.34
N LEU A 286 8.65 35.42 16.73
CA LEU A 286 9.70 34.56 16.19
C LEU A 286 9.33 34.07 14.80
N PHE A 287 10.24 34.31 13.86
CA PHE A 287 10.15 33.82 12.49
C PHE A 287 10.23 32.27 12.45
N GLU A 288 9.86 31.64 11.33
CA GLU A 288 10.21 30.22 11.14
C GLU A 288 11.75 30.08 11.05
N PRO A 289 12.35 29.06 11.70
CA PRO A 289 13.78 28.81 11.58
C PRO A 289 14.15 28.34 10.18
N ARG A 290 15.33 28.76 9.70
CA ARG A 290 16.00 28.19 8.53
C ARG A 290 16.28 26.69 8.75
N LEU A 291 16.37 25.91 7.68
CA LEU A 291 17.00 24.60 7.74
C LEU A 291 18.51 24.80 7.93
N VAL A 292 19.05 24.39 9.08
CA VAL A 292 20.48 24.57 9.43
C VAL A 292 21.08 23.23 9.85
N GLY A 293 22.31 22.95 9.42
CA GLY A 293 23.07 21.76 9.82
C GLY A 293 22.55 20.46 9.20
N ARG A 294 21.94 20.56 8.01
CA ARG A 294 21.30 19.48 7.25
C ARG A 294 21.69 19.49 5.77
N GLU A 295 22.62 20.36 5.39
CA GLU A 295 23.09 20.55 4.03
C GLU A 295 23.68 19.25 3.45
N PRO A 296 24.54 18.49 4.17
CA PRO A 296 25.06 17.20 3.68
C PRO A 296 24.03 16.07 3.62
N HIS A 297 22.85 16.26 4.23
CA HIS A 297 21.71 15.34 4.09
C HIS A 297 20.84 15.74 2.88
N LEU A 298 20.67 17.04 2.65
CA LEU A 298 19.95 17.58 1.50
C LEU A 298 20.71 17.28 0.20
N GLU A 299 22.03 17.51 0.14
CA GLU A 299 22.89 17.21 -1.01
C GLU A 299 22.68 15.77 -1.53
N LYS A 300 22.77 14.76 -0.67
CA LYS A 300 22.54 13.35 -1.03
C LYS A 300 21.15 13.06 -1.57
N ILE A 301 20.14 13.76 -1.06
CA ILE A 301 18.77 13.62 -1.53
C ILE A 301 18.63 14.26 -2.92
N LEU A 302 19.30 15.39 -3.17
CA LEU A 302 19.36 16.03 -4.49
C LEU A 302 20.12 15.16 -5.51
N GLU A 303 21.26 14.54 -5.12
CA GLU A 303 21.98 13.56 -5.96
C GLU A 303 21.07 12.38 -6.38
N ALA A 304 20.25 11.89 -5.46
CA ALA A 304 19.29 10.82 -5.74
C ALA A 304 18.13 11.27 -6.64
N LEU A 305 17.70 12.54 -6.54
CA LEU A 305 16.69 13.13 -7.41
C LEU A 305 17.19 13.30 -8.84
N ASP A 306 18.40 13.81 -9.04
CA ASP A 306 19.05 13.88 -10.36
C ASP A 306 19.24 12.48 -10.97
N GLY A 307 19.49 11.48 -10.12
CA GLY A 307 19.52 10.06 -10.48
C GLY A 307 18.27 9.56 -11.22
N LEU A 308 17.09 10.13 -10.96
CA LEU A 308 15.82 9.72 -11.58
C LEU A 308 15.79 9.95 -13.09
N ALA A 309 16.43 11.00 -13.60
CA ALA A 309 16.56 11.23 -15.04
C ALA A 309 17.25 10.05 -15.72
N ALA A 310 18.34 9.57 -15.10
CA ALA A 310 19.13 8.39 -15.45
C ALA A 310 18.51 7.04 -15.01
N ARG A 311 17.23 7.02 -14.60
CA ARG A 311 16.46 5.86 -14.13
C ARG A 311 16.94 5.20 -12.83
N ARG A 312 17.74 5.91 -12.02
CA ARG A 312 18.18 5.46 -10.69
C ARG A 312 17.15 5.87 -9.65
N GLY A 313 16.11 5.05 -9.49
CA GLY A 313 15.22 5.10 -8.33
C GLY A 313 15.85 4.46 -7.09
N GLY A 314 15.11 4.47 -5.97
CA GLY A 314 15.57 3.90 -4.71
C GLY A 314 14.66 4.20 -3.52
N LEU A 315 15.10 3.80 -2.33
CA LEU A 315 14.49 4.11 -1.05
C LEU A 315 15.54 4.73 -0.11
N ILE A 316 15.26 5.94 0.37
CA ILE A 316 16.02 6.66 1.38
C ILE A 316 15.18 6.76 2.65
N LEU A 317 15.75 6.33 3.77
CA LEU A 317 15.15 6.44 5.10
C LEU A 317 15.86 7.53 5.91
N VAL A 318 15.11 8.57 6.31
CA VAL A 318 15.58 9.66 7.17
C VAL A 318 15.22 9.34 8.62
N GLU A 319 16.23 9.14 9.45
CA GLU A 319 16.09 8.68 10.84
C GLU A 319 16.63 9.70 11.84
N GLY A 320 16.31 9.52 13.12
CA GLY A 320 16.78 10.36 14.22
C GLY A 320 15.68 10.62 15.25
N PRO A 321 16.01 11.26 16.39
CA PRO A 321 15.09 11.38 17.52
C PRO A 321 13.91 12.35 17.27
N ALA A 322 12.90 12.33 18.14
CA ALA A 322 11.86 13.36 18.19
C ALA A 322 12.47 14.79 18.19
N GLY A 323 11.88 15.69 17.40
CA GLY A 323 12.36 17.08 17.24
C GLY A 323 13.53 17.31 16.28
N SER A 324 14.22 16.28 15.79
CA SER A 324 15.50 16.41 15.02
C SER A 324 15.43 17.11 13.64
N GLY A 325 14.26 17.60 13.21
CA GLY A 325 14.08 18.34 11.96
C GLY A 325 13.67 17.51 10.73
N LYS A 326 13.41 16.19 10.87
CA LYS A 326 13.00 15.29 9.76
C LYS A 326 11.89 15.89 8.88
N SER A 327 10.80 16.36 9.50
CA SER A 327 9.64 16.95 8.82
C SER A 327 9.88 18.34 8.23
N ARG A 328 11.01 19.00 8.51
CA ARG A 328 11.46 20.20 7.79
C ARG A 328 12.31 19.80 6.59
N LEU A 329 13.24 18.85 6.74
CA LEU A 329 14.04 18.33 5.62
C LEU A 329 13.16 17.75 4.50
N LEU A 330 12.12 16.97 4.83
CA LEU A 330 11.17 16.46 3.84
C LEU A 330 10.36 17.56 3.14
N ARG A 331 10.04 18.68 3.82
CA ARG A 331 9.39 19.86 3.20
C ARG A 331 10.34 20.61 2.27
N GLU A 332 11.58 20.82 2.69
CA GLU A 332 12.62 21.47 1.88
C GLU A 332 12.82 20.71 0.56
N VAL A 333 12.98 19.38 0.65
CA VAL A 333 13.08 18.49 -0.51
C VAL A 333 11.82 18.56 -1.39
N ALA A 334 10.62 18.65 -0.82
CA ALA A 334 9.40 18.79 -1.61
C ALA A 334 9.40 20.09 -2.45
N GLY A 335 9.89 21.20 -1.89
CA GLY A 335 10.06 22.47 -2.61
C GLY A 335 11.10 22.37 -3.75
N TYR A 336 12.25 21.75 -3.48
CA TYR A 336 13.25 21.45 -4.52
C TYR A 336 12.68 20.60 -5.67
N VAL A 337 11.87 19.58 -5.35
CA VAL A 337 11.21 18.73 -6.35
C VAL A 337 10.27 19.52 -7.26
N VAL A 338 9.52 20.51 -6.74
CA VAL A 338 8.71 21.43 -7.57
C VAL A 338 9.59 22.20 -8.58
N GLY A 339 10.78 22.64 -8.16
CA GLY A 339 11.77 23.29 -9.03
C GLY A 339 12.36 22.40 -10.13
N THR A 340 12.41 21.08 -9.93
CA THR A 340 12.80 20.14 -11.00
C THR A 340 11.69 19.85 -12.02
N GLY A 341 10.43 20.15 -11.69
CA GLY A 341 9.26 19.75 -12.49
C GLY A 341 8.94 18.25 -12.47
N LEU A 342 9.55 17.50 -11.55
CA LEU A 342 9.12 16.16 -11.18
C LEU A 342 7.81 16.22 -10.38
N PRO A 343 6.86 15.28 -10.59
CA PRO A 343 5.73 15.13 -9.68
C PRO A 343 6.20 14.63 -8.31
N SER A 344 5.45 14.98 -7.27
CA SER A 344 5.59 14.46 -5.91
C SER A 344 4.24 14.07 -5.32
N SER A 345 4.27 13.22 -4.29
CA SER A 345 3.11 12.82 -3.48
C SER A 345 3.52 12.60 -2.03
N TRP A 346 2.64 12.96 -1.09
CA TRP A 346 2.88 12.83 0.35
C TRP A 346 1.90 11.83 0.98
N GLY A 347 2.45 10.86 1.69
CA GLY A 347 1.75 9.96 2.60
C GLY A 347 2.25 10.17 4.02
N ARG A 348 1.37 10.08 5.02
CA ARG A 348 1.74 10.22 6.43
C ARG A 348 1.08 9.13 7.27
N ALA A 349 1.89 8.44 8.06
CA ALA A 349 1.40 7.51 9.07
C ALA A 349 0.86 8.26 10.30
N GLN A 350 -0.02 7.63 11.07
CA GLN A 350 -0.68 8.26 12.22
C GLN A 350 -0.64 7.32 13.44
N GLU A 351 -0.31 7.87 14.60
CA GLU A 351 -0.43 7.18 15.88
C GLU A 351 -1.87 6.65 16.06
N SER A 352 -2.01 5.35 16.35
CA SER A 352 -3.31 4.67 16.43
C SER A 352 -4.14 4.67 15.14
N ALA A 353 -3.51 4.69 13.96
CA ALA A 353 -4.20 4.51 12.67
C ALA A 353 -5.12 3.27 12.71
N CYS A 354 -6.43 3.51 12.61
CA CYS A 354 -7.43 2.44 12.63
C CYS A 354 -7.70 1.91 11.21
N VAL A 355 -7.63 2.79 10.21
CA VAL A 355 -7.74 2.45 8.78
C VAL A 355 -6.42 1.87 8.26
N PRO A 356 -6.40 0.65 7.67
CA PRO A 356 -5.20 0.08 7.06
C PRO A 356 -4.73 0.82 5.79
N TYR A 357 -3.44 0.73 5.48
CA TYR A 357 -2.80 1.35 4.32
C TYR A 357 -2.91 2.89 4.25
N LEU A 358 -3.24 3.55 5.36
CA LEU A 358 -3.48 5.00 5.44
C LEU A 358 -2.30 5.83 4.93
N LEU A 359 -1.06 5.37 5.19
CA LEU A 359 0.18 5.96 4.66
C LEU A 359 0.18 6.05 3.12
N TRP A 360 -0.33 5.01 2.45
CA TRP A 360 -0.22 4.87 0.99
C TRP A 360 -1.43 5.43 0.24
N ARG A 361 -2.61 5.49 0.90
CA ARG A 361 -3.86 5.87 0.25
C ARG A 361 -3.81 7.21 -0.52
N PRO A 362 -3.30 8.33 0.01
CA PRO A 362 -3.21 9.59 -0.75
C PRO A 362 -2.32 9.50 -2.00
N ILE A 363 -1.22 8.73 -1.91
CA ILE A 363 -0.31 8.48 -3.03
C ILE A 363 -1.02 7.69 -4.13
N LEU A 364 -1.78 6.65 -3.75
CA LEU A 364 -2.50 5.77 -4.68
C LEU A 364 -3.72 6.47 -5.33
N GLU A 365 -4.41 7.34 -4.60
CA GLU A 365 -5.46 8.21 -5.11
C GLU A 365 -4.90 9.22 -6.14
N GLN A 366 -3.73 9.82 -5.87
CA GLN A 366 -3.03 10.68 -6.84
C GLN A 366 -2.44 9.88 -8.03
N ALA A 367 -2.16 8.58 -7.86
CA ALA A 367 -1.62 7.72 -8.91
C ALA A 367 -2.62 7.42 -10.04
N THR A 368 -3.88 7.17 -9.67
CA THR A 368 -4.86 6.50 -10.54
C THR A 368 -5.51 7.39 -11.59
N ALA A 369 -5.54 8.70 -11.37
CA ALA A 369 -6.27 9.66 -12.20
C ALA A 369 -7.76 9.26 -12.40
N ALA A 370 -8.44 9.85 -13.38
CA ALA A 370 -9.85 9.55 -13.66
C ALA A 370 -10.09 8.19 -14.38
N SER A 371 -9.02 7.49 -14.79
CA SER A 371 -9.11 6.22 -15.53
C SER A 371 -7.80 5.43 -15.47
N LEU A 372 -7.87 4.16 -15.11
CA LEU A 372 -6.73 3.23 -15.24
C LEU A 372 -6.31 3.07 -16.71
N PRO A 373 -5.00 3.02 -17.02
CA PRO A 373 -4.51 2.54 -18.30
C PRO A 373 -4.69 1.01 -18.44
N ALA A 374 -4.77 0.53 -19.68
CA ALA A 374 -5.24 -0.82 -20.01
C ALA A 374 -4.30 -1.97 -19.55
N ASP A 375 -3.04 -1.67 -19.20
CA ASP A 375 -2.09 -2.60 -18.57
C ASP A 375 -2.45 -2.90 -17.11
N LEU A 376 -3.21 -2.03 -16.45
CA LEU A 376 -3.67 -2.17 -15.07
C LEU A 376 -5.08 -2.75 -14.95
N GLU A 377 -5.81 -2.90 -16.07
CA GLU A 377 -7.17 -3.45 -16.08
C GLU A 377 -7.28 -4.85 -15.41
N PRO A 378 -6.34 -5.80 -15.59
CA PRO A 378 -6.36 -7.10 -14.89
C PRO A 378 -6.21 -7.00 -13.35
N PHE A 379 -5.80 -5.83 -12.87
CA PHE A 379 -5.60 -5.52 -11.44
C PHE A 379 -6.69 -4.61 -10.87
N ARG A 380 -7.66 -4.13 -11.67
CA ARG A 380 -8.73 -3.21 -11.23
C ARG A 380 -9.42 -3.68 -9.94
N SER A 381 -9.92 -4.91 -9.94
CA SER A 381 -10.63 -5.54 -8.82
C SER A 381 -9.77 -5.70 -7.56
N ALA A 382 -8.44 -5.85 -7.72
CA ALA A 382 -7.52 -5.86 -6.59
C ALA A 382 -7.27 -4.44 -6.06
N LEU A 383 -6.95 -3.48 -6.94
CA LEU A 383 -6.74 -2.08 -6.59
C LEU A 383 -7.98 -1.44 -5.93
N ALA A 384 -9.19 -1.87 -6.34
CA ALA A 384 -10.47 -1.44 -5.79
C ALA A 384 -10.61 -1.69 -4.27
N LEU A 385 -9.84 -2.62 -3.68
CA LEU A 385 -9.78 -2.86 -2.24
C LEU A 385 -9.29 -1.63 -1.45
N LEU A 386 -8.40 -0.83 -2.03
CA LEU A 386 -7.87 0.40 -1.42
C LEU A 386 -8.38 1.68 -2.10
N LEU A 387 -8.96 1.55 -3.30
CA LEU A 387 -9.41 2.65 -4.15
C LEU A 387 -10.83 2.36 -4.68
N PRO A 388 -11.89 2.48 -3.86
CA PRO A 388 -13.27 2.09 -4.22
C PRO A 388 -13.81 2.80 -5.48
N GLN A 389 -13.27 3.96 -5.85
CA GLN A 389 -13.57 4.67 -7.09
C GLN A 389 -13.27 3.89 -8.38
N LEU A 390 -12.52 2.78 -8.30
CA LEU A 390 -12.18 1.94 -9.44
C LEU A 390 -13.28 0.95 -9.86
N GLY A 391 -14.30 0.74 -9.01
CA GLY A 391 -15.40 -0.19 -9.25
C GLY A 391 -15.58 -1.23 -8.14
N PRO A 392 -16.49 -2.20 -8.32
CA PRO A 392 -16.70 -3.28 -7.35
C PRO A 392 -15.49 -4.24 -7.30
N VAL A 393 -15.36 -4.93 -6.17
CA VAL A 393 -14.39 -6.01 -5.94
C VAL A 393 -15.04 -7.35 -6.30
N ASP A 394 -14.36 -8.19 -7.06
CA ASP A 394 -14.82 -9.55 -7.37
C ASP A 394 -14.80 -10.41 -6.11
N SER A 395 -15.96 -10.92 -5.69
CA SER A 395 -16.14 -11.69 -4.45
C SER A 395 -15.69 -13.16 -4.54
N GLY A 396 -14.77 -13.48 -5.45
CA GLY A 396 -14.22 -14.83 -5.64
C GLY A 396 -13.14 -15.19 -4.62
N GLU A 397 -13.09 -16.45 -4.21
CA GLU A 397 -11.96 -17.01 -3.46
C GLU A 397 -10.70 -17.09 -4.36
N ASP A 398 -9.96 -15.99 -4.50
CA ASP A 398 -8.64 -15.94 -5.13
C ASP A 398 -7.51 -15.93 -4.08
N PRO A 399 -6.76 -17.03 -3.90
CA PRO A 399 -5.62 -17.10 -2.99
C PRO A 399 -4.49 -16.09 -3.30
N PHE A 400 -4.44 -15.57 -4.53
CA PHE A 400 -3.39 -14.66 -4.98
C PHE A 400 -3.80 -13.17 -4.94
N LEU A 401 -5.00 -12.83 -4.44
CA LEU A 401 -5.53 -11.47 -4.53
C LEU A 401 -4.67 -10.42 -3.81
N LYS A 402 -4.05 -10.77 -2.66
CA LYS A 402 -3.05 -9.92 -1.99
C LYS A 402 -1.83 -9.65 -2.88
N PHE A 403 -1.35 -10.67 -3.58
CA PHE A 403 -0.24 -10.51 -4.52
C PHE A 403 -0.65 -9.62 -5.69
N ARG A 404 -1.84 -9.82 -6.26
CA ARG A 404 -2.38 -8.98 -7.35
C ARG A 404 -2.59 -7.53 -6.90
N LEU A 405 -2.95 -7.28 -5.65
CA LEU A 405 -2.99 -5.93 -5.08
C LEU A 405 -1.60 -5.29 -5.05
N PHE A 406 -0.59 -5.98 -4.50
CA PHE A 406 0.77 -5.46 -4.38
C PHE A 406 1.47 -5.25 -5.74
N GLU A 407 1.34 -6.20 -6.67
CA GLU A 407 1.84 -6.08 -8.05
C GLU A 407 1.08 -4.99 -8.83
N GLY A 408 -0.24 -4.88 -8.64
CA GLY A 408 -1.06 -3.81 -9.21
C GLY A 408 -0.61 -2.42 -8.74
N ILE A 409 -0.33 -2.26 -7.45
CA ILE A 409 0.23 -1.02 -6.87
C ILE A 409 1.61 -0.74 -7.47
N LEU A 410 2.51 -1.72 -7.54
CA LEU A 410 3.85 -1.52 -8.10
C LEU A 410 3.79 -1.09 -9.57
N ARG A 411 2.93 -1.72 -10.39
CA ARG A 411 2.72 -1.34 -11.79
C ARG A 411 2.10 0.05 -11.90
N LEU A 412 1.10 0.38 -11.10
CA LEU A 412 0.48 1.70 -11.03
C LEU A 412 1.52 2.81 -10.74
N LEU A 413 2.36 2.62 -9.72
CA LEU A 413 3.43 3.56 -9.37
C LEU A 413 4.48 3.67 -10.48
N ARG A 414 4.91 2.54 -11.07
CA ARG A 414 5.88 2.51 -12.18
C ARG A 414 5.35 3.18 -13.45
N THR A 415 4.13 2.87 -13.87
CA THR A 415 3.49 3.44 -15.07
C THR A 415 3.27 4.94 -14.91
N ARG A 416 2.87 5.41 -13.71
CA ARG A 416 2.73 6.84 -13.41
C ARG A 416 4.07 7.59 -13.38
N ALA A 417 5.15 6.94 -12.95
CA ALA A 417 6.50 7.50 -12.86
C ALA A 417 7.30 7.43 -14.18
N ALA A 418 7.00 6.50 -15.09
CA ALA A 418 7.80 6.25 -16.29
C ALA A 418 8.12 7.49 -17.16
N PRO A 419 7.21 8.46 -17.39
CA PRO A 419 7.47 9.59 -18.31
C PRO A 419 8.61 10.51 -17.89
N ARG A 420 8.61 10.96 -16.61
CA ARG A 420 9.57 11.94 -16.07
C ARG A 420 10.30 11.49 -14.81
N GLY A 421 9.68 10.60 -14.04
CA GLY A 421 10.04 10.26 -12.66
C GLY A 421 8.92 10.61 -11.69
N TRP A 422 9.01 10.14 -10.44
CA TRP A 422 8.10 10.48 -9.35
C TRP A 422 8.80 10.33 -8.00
N VAL A 423 8.53 11.26 -7.09
CA VAL A 423 9.03 11.25 -5.70
C VAL A 423 7.88 10.99 -4.73
N LEU A 424 8.02 9.96 -3.90
CA LEU A 424 7.05 9.61 -2.86
C LEU A 424 7.62 9.95 -1.48
N LEU A 425 6.95 10.86 -0.77
CA LEU A 425 7.28 11.25 0.60
C LEU A 425 6.40 10.43 1.56
N ALA A 426 7.01 9.74 2.53
CA ALA A 426 6.33 8.82 3.44
C ALA A 426 6.70 9.09 4.91
N GLU A 427 5.93 9.93 5.59
CA GLU A 427 6.28 10.48 6.89
C GLU A 427 5.84 9.59 8.07
N ASP A 428 6.65 9.59 9.14
CA ASP A 428 6.38 8.96 10.45
C ASP A 428 6.17 7.43 10.44
N LEU A 429 6.96 6.66 9.65
CA LEU A 429 6.83 5.20 9.48
C LEU A 429 6.83 4.34 10.77
N HIS A 430 7.23 4.90 11.90
CA HIS A 430 7.16 4.23 13.21
C HIS A 430 5.72 4.04 13.70
N TRP A 431 4.76 4.81 13.16
CA TRP A 431 3.32 4.65 13.35
C TRP A 431 2.60 4.07 12.12
N ALA A 432 3.32 3.60 11.10
CA ALA A 432 2.70 2.97 9.95
C ALA A 432 2.11 1.61 10.35
N ASP A 433 0.91 1.30 9.88
CA ASP A 433 0.28 0.01 10.16
C ASP A 433 1.12 -1.16 9.56
N PRO A 434 1.02 -2.38 10.12
CA PRO A 434 1.84 -3.49 9.67
C PRO A 434 1.70 -3.83 8.18
N ALA A 435 0.53 -3.58 7.58
CA ALA A 435 0.26 -3.86 6.17
C ALA A 435 0.86 -2.77 5.26
N SER A 436 0.86 -1.51 5.69
CA SER A 436 1.65 -0.43 5.10
C SER A 436 3.15 -0.71 5.10
N LEU A 437 3.69 -1.28 6.18
CA LEU A 437 5.11 -1.66 6.26
C LEU A 437 5.43 -2.91 5.43
N GLU A 438 4.51 -3.86 5.32
CA GLU A 438 4.63 -5.03 4.43
C GLU A 438 4.68 -4.60 2.95
N LEU A 439 3.81 -3.66 2.54
CA LEU A 439 3.84 -3.09 1.20
C LEU A 439 5.16 -2.34 0.92
N LEU A 440 5.70 -1.58 1.89
CA LEU A 440 7.02 -0.96 1.76
C LEU A 440 8.12 -2.02 1.53
N ALA A 441 8.08 -3.12 2.29
CA ALA A 441 9.03 -4.22 2.15
C ALA A 441 8.90 -4.99 0.83
N TYR A 442 7.70 -5.07 0.24
CA TYR A 442 7.46 -5.60 -1.09
C TYR A 442 7.97 -4.67 -2.22
N LEU A 443 7.76 -3.36 -2.05
CA LEU A 443 8.17 -2.35 -3.04
C LEU A 443 9.69 -2.17 -3.08
N ALA A 444 10.36 -2.07 -1.93
CA ALA A 444 11.75 -1.63 -1.84
C ALA A 444 12.77 -2.44 -2.67
N PRO A 445 12.77 -3.79 -2.69
CA PRO A 445 13.66 -4.58 -3.57
C PRO A 445 13.44 -4.29 -5.06
N GLN A 446 12.26 -3.79 -5.42
CA GLN A 446 11.80 -3.57 -6.79
C GLN A 446 12.03 -2.13 -7.29
N LEU A 447 12.64 -1.27 -6.48
CA LEU A 447 13.06 0.10 -6.83
C LEU A 447 14.44 0.17 -7.50
N SER A 448 15.03 -0.99 -7.85
CA SER A 448 16.32 -1.14 -8.55
C SER A 448 16.41 -0.28 -9.84
N PRO A 449 17.63 0.03 -10.35
CA PRO A 449 17.95 1.23 -11.14
C PRO A 449 17.54 1.18 -12.62
N SER A 450 16.29 0.81 -12.87
CA SER A 450 15.53 1.12 -14.08
C SER A 450 14.17 1.77 -13.77
N ALA A 451 13.73 1.77 -12.51
CA ALA A 451 12.55 2.48 -12.06
C ALA A 451 12.87 3.96 -11.82
N ARG A 452 12.07 4.88 -12.38
CA ARG A 452 12.19 6.33 -12.11
C ARG A 452 11.40 6.73 -10.85
N LEU A 453 11.54 5.98 -9.77
CA LEU A 453 10.75 6.12 -8.56
C LEU A 453 11.66 6.24 -7.34
N LEU A 454 11.65 7.40 -6.67
CA LEU A 454 12.33 7.61 -5.40
C LEU A 454 11.29 7.60 -4.28
N ILE A 455 11.53 6.81 -3.24
CA ILE A 455 10.79 6.86 -1.99
C ILE A 455 11.70 7.48 -0.92
N LEU A 456 11.20 8.51 -0.25
CA LEU A 456 11.85 9.24 0.84
C LEU A 456 10.94 9.14 2.06
N ALA A 457 11.38 8.42 3.09
CA ALA A 457 10.53 8.13 4.24
C ALA A 457 11.20 8.49 5.57
N SER A 458 10.43 8.94 6.55
CA SER A 458 10.96 9.38 7.85
C SER A 458 10.55 8.46 9.00
N TYR A 459 11.42 8.23 9.98
CA TYR A 459 11.08 7.45 11.18
C TYR A 459 11.87 7.86 12.44
N ARG A 460 11.40 7.37 13.59
CA ARG A 460 12.03 7.52 14.91
C ARG A 460 12.52 6.12 15.36
N PRO A 461 13.84 5.85 15.42
CA PRO A 461 14.34 4.54 15.84
C PRO A 461 13.87 4.12 17.24
N GLU A 462 13.68 5.09 18.13
CA GLU A 462 13.28 4.89 19.53
C GLU A 462 11.81 4.50 19.72
N GLU A 463 10.96 4.72 18.71
CA GLU A 463 9.52 4.37 18.75
C GLU A 463 9.21 3.09 17.93
N LEU A 464 10.21 2.42 17.33
CA LEU A 464 10.00 1.19 16.56
C LEU A 464 9.83 -0.06 17.44
N ALA A 465 8.77 -0.81 17.17
CA ALA A 465 8.55 -2.12 17.77
C ALA A 465 9.73 -3.10 17.45
N PRO A 466 10.23 -3.86 18.44
CA PRO A 466 11.29 -4.84 18.24
C PRO A 466 10.98 -5.84 17.11
N GLY A 467 11.90 -5.97 16.16
CA GLY A 467 11.76 -6.87 15.02
C GLY A 467 10.91 -6.35 13.86
N SER A 468 10.46 -5.08 13.89
CA SER A 468 9.70 -4.41 12.81
C SER A 468 10.28 -4.68 11.41
N ALA A 469 9.39 -4.83 10.42
CA ALA A 469 9.75 -5.08 9.03
C ALA A 469 10.68 -4.00 8.45
N LEU A 470 10.50 -2.74 8.84
CA LEU A 470 11.30 -1.59 8.38
C LEU A 470 12.81 -1.76 8.62
N LEU A 471 13.19 -2.40 9.73
CA LEU A 471 14.59 -2.67 10.08
C LEU A 471 15.27 -3.64 9.10
N ARG A 472 14.49 -4.46 8.39
CA ARG A 472 14.97 -5.47 7.43
C ARG A 472 15.00 -4.94 5.99
N VAL A 473 14.43 -3.76 5.74
CA VAL A 473 14.37 -3.16 4.40
C VAL A 473 15.75 -2.68 3.97
N ALA A 474 16.16 -3.11 2.77
CA ALA A 474 17.33 -2.58 2.08
C ALA A 474 17.02 -1.17 1.57
N ALA A 475 17.74 -0.18 2.11
CA ALA A 475 17.55 1.24 1.88
C ALA A 475 18.82 2.00 2.26
N GLU A 476 19.04 3.16 1.65
CA GLU A 476 19.98 4.15 2.19
C GLU A 476 19.40 4.75 3.47
N ARG A 477 20.26 5.05 4.45
CA ARG A 477 19.85 5.61 5.76
C ARG A 477 20.61 6.90 6.04
N LEU A 478 19.85 7.96 6.31
CA LEU A 478 20.33 9.31 6.60
C LEU A 478 19.96 9.68 8.04
N SER A 479 20.95 9.65 8.93
CA SER A 479 20.75 9.85 10.37
C SER A 479 20.90 11.32 10.76
N LEU A 480 19.88 11.89 11.41
CA LEU A 480 19.83 13.28 11.87
C LEU A 480 20.16 13.38 13.37
N GLY A 481 21.42 13.64 13.70
CA GLY A 481 21.87 13.95 15.07
C GLY A 481 21.45 15.35 15.55
N PRO A 482 21.79 15.74 16.80
CA PRO A 482 21.61 17.10 17.29
C PRO A 482 22.41 18.12 16.45
N LEU A 483 22.02 19.39 16.52
CA LEU A 483 22.77 20.52 15.95
C LEU A 483 24.00 20.85 16.80
N SER A 484 25.05 21.39 16.16
CA SER A 484 26.18 22.01 16.87
C SER A 484 25.78 23.35 17.49
N ARG A 485 26.61 23.87 18.40
CA ARG A 485 26.48 25.23 18.97
C ARG A 485 26.30 26.31 17.89
N GLU A 486 27.15 26.30 16.88
CA GLU A 486 27.11 27.23 15.73
C GLU A 486 25.83 27.09 14.91
N GLN A 487 25.33 25.87 14.74
CA GLN A 487 24.08 25.59 14.04
C GLN A 487 22.84 26.03 14.85
N VAL A 488 22.88 25.92 16.18
CA VAL A 488 21.86 26.51 17.07
C VAL A 488 21.90 28.03 17.00
N GLU A 489 23.08 28.64 17.01
CA GLU A 489 23.24 30.10 16.92
C GLU A 489 22.68 30.65 15.60
N GLY A 490 23.05 30.05 14.46
CA GLY A 490 22.50 30.42 13.14
C GLY A 490 20.99 30.15 13.01
N MET A 491 20.49 29.07 13.64
CA MET A 491 19.04 28.79 13.72
C MET A 491 18.31 29.90 14.50
N VAL A 492 18.80 30.28 15.67
CA VAL A 492 18.20 31.33 16.51
C VAL A 492 18.30 32.71 15.84
N GLN A 493 19.44 33.04 15.24
CA GLN A 493 19.60 34.26 14.43
C GLN A 493 18.54 34.34 13.32
N SER A 494 18.26 33.22 12.63
CA SER A 494 17.21 33.17 11.60
C SER A 494 15.79 33.39 12.15
N MET A 495 15.53 32.97 13.40
CA MET A 495 14.25 33.18 14.09
C MET A 495 14.07 34.61 14.63
N LEU A 496 15.17 35.36 14.81
CA LEU A 496 15.20 36.66 15.47
C LEU A 496 15.47 37.86 14.53
N GLY A 497 15.96 37.61 13.31
CA GLY A 497 16.35 38.69 12.38
C GLY A 497 17.53 39.53 12.88
N GLY A 498 18.37 38.95 13.74
CA GLY A 498 19.50 39.63 14.40
C GLY A 498 20.33 38.65 15.21
N SER A 499 21.58 39.00 15.51
CA SER A 499 22.48 38.16 16.31
C SER A 499 22.02 38.05 17.77
N LEU A 500 22.48 37.03 18.47
CA LEU A 500 22.23 36.79 19.89
C LEU A 500 23.54 36.94 20.69
N GLU A 501 23.50 37.50 21.90
CA GLU A 501 24.67 37.54 22.80
C GLU A 501 25.24 36.13 23.01
N ALA A 502 26.57 35.96 22.92
CA ALA A 502 27.22 34.65 23.04
C ALA A 502 26.83 33.89 24.33
N CYS A 503 26.71 34.57 25.47
CA CYS A 503 26.25 33.94 26.72
C CYS A 503 24.80 33.46 26.67
N SER A 504 23.96 34.12 25.86
CA SER A 504 22.59 33.69 25.58
C SER A 504 22.55 32.52 24.58
N SER A 505 23.48 32.47 23.62
CA SER A 505 23.68 31.33 22.71
C SER A 505 24.16 30.06 23.45
N ASP A 506 25.16 30.20 24.33
CA ASP A 506 25.65 29.10 25.20
C ASP A 506 24.56 28.55 26.12
N PHE A 507 23.70 29.43 26.64
CA PHE A 507 22.52 29.05 27.39
C PHE A 507 21.54 28.25 26.52
N LEU A 508 21.07 28.78 25.38
CA LEU A 508 20.13 28.05 24.50
C LEU A 508 20.68 26.70 24.03
N TYR A 509 21.97 26.60 23.69
CA TYR A 509 22.59 25.34 23.31
C TYR A 509 22.62 24.32 24.46
N ARG A 510 22.97 24.75 25.67
CA ARG A 510 23.01 23.89 26.86
C ARG A 510 21.62 23.36 27.24
N GLU A 511 20.61 24.22 27.26
CA GLU A 511 19.27 23.83 27.71
C GLU A 511 18.48 23.03 26.65
N ALA A 512 18.86 23.13 25.37
CA ALA A 512 18.22 22.39 24.27
C ALA A 512 18.99 21.14 23.80
N GLU A 513 20.23 20.94 24.27
CA GLU A 513 21.17 19.88 23.80
C GLU A 513 21.27 19.77 22.26
N GLY A 514 21.17 20.90 21.57
CA GLY A 514 21.17 20.94 20.10
C GLY A 514 19.90 20.39 19.42
N ASN A 515 18.83 20.08 20.14
CA ASN A 515 17.57 19.63 19.55
C ASN A 515 16.77 20.83 18.98
N PRO A 516 16.51 20.91 17.66
CA PRO A 516 15.84 22.06 17.04
C PRO A 516 14.49 22.40 17.67
N LEU A 517 13.72 21.39 18.10
CA LEU A 517 12.42 21.61 18.73
C LEU A 517 12.56 22.33 20.08
N PHE A 518 13.54 21.93 20.90
CA PHE A 518 13.80 22.60 22.18
C PHE A 518 14.33 24.02 21.97
N VAL A 519 15.19 24.25 20.98
CA VAL A 519 15.70 25.61 20.66
C VAL A 519 14.54 26.57 20.37
N VAL A 520 13.59 26.15 19.52
CA VAL A 520 12.35 26.92 19.24
C VAL A 520 11.54 27.15 20.52
N GLU A 521 11.42 26.13 21.36
CA GLU A 521 10.55 26.14 22.53
C GLU A 521 11.07 27.05 23.66
N VAL A 522 12.38 26.98 23.96
CA VAL A 522 13.01 27.85 24.97
C VAL A 522 12.94 29.30 24.50
N LEU A 523 13.20 29.56 23.21
CA LEU A 523 13.11 30.91 22.64
C LEU A 523 11.67 31.47 22.66
N GLN A 524 10.66 30.63 22.38
CA GLN A 524 9.24 31.01 22.53
C GLN A 524 8.87 31.32 23.98
N GLY A 525 9.37 30.54 24.94
CA GLY A 525 9.20 30.80 26.37
C GLY A 525 9.79 32.15 26.79
N LEU A 526 11.05 32.41 26.42
CA LEU A 526 11.75 33.66 26.75
C LEU A 526 11.07 34.91 26.18
N LEU A 527 10.57 34.84 24.95
CA LEU A 527 9.80 35.91 24.34
C LEU A 527 8.44 36.11 25.05
N SER A 528 7.74 35.03 25.37
CA SER A 528 6.42 35.07 26.05
C SER A 528 6.52 35.57 27.49
N ASP A 529 7.59 35.21 28.19
CA ASP A 529 7.90 35.67 29.55
C ASP A 529 8.42 37.13 29.56
N GLY A 530 8.62 37.78 28.39
CA GLY A 530 9.10 39.16 28.26
C GLY A 530 10.61 39.35 28.50
N ARG A 531 11.38 38.25 28.53
CA ARG A 531 12.79 38.20 28.98
C ARG A 531 13.82 38.19 27.84
N LEU A 532 13.34 38.26 26.60
CA LEU A 532 14.17 38.44 25.42
C LEU A 532 14.14 39.92 25.00
N ARG A 533 15.25 40.64 25.18
CA ARG A 533 15.39 42.08 24.87
C ARG A 533 16.21 42.30 23.61
N GLN A 534 15.92 43.40 22.92
CA GLN A 534 16.65 43.88 21.74
C GLN A 534 17.54 45.04 22.20
N GLU A 535 18.87 44.90 22.09
CA GLU A 535 19.88 45.86 22.57
C GLU A 535 20.89 46.14 21.43
N ASP A 536 21.09 47.42 21.06
CA ASP A 536 22.05 47.95 20.06
C ASP A 536 22.61 46.96 19.02
N GLY A 537 21.73 46.44 18.16
CA GLY A 537 22.08 45.59 17.01
C GLY A 537 21.98 44.08 17.25
N GLY A 538 21.63 43.62 18.45
CA GLY A 538 21.44 42.21 18.78
C GLY A 538 20.30 41.94 19.75
N TRP A 539 20.20 40.66 20.14
CA TRP A 539 19.22 40.15 21.09
C TRP A 539 19.89 39.54 22.31
N ARG A 540 19.21 39.63 23.45
CA ARG A 540 19.73 39.23 24.76
C ARG A 540 18.69 38.58 25.65
N VAL A 541 19.11 37.57 26.40
CA VAL A 541 18.29 36.92 27.42
C VAL A 541 18.60 37.51 28.79
N GLU A 542 17.60 38.17 29.40
CA GLU A 542 17.69 38.67 30.76
C GLU A 542 17.87 37.51 31.75
N ASP A 543 18.90 37.58 32.60
CA ASP A 543 19.25 36.56 33.58
C ASP A 543 19.42 35.14 33.00
N ALA A 544 20.14 35.02 31.88
CA ALA A 544 20.45 33.75 31.20
C ALA A 544 21.16 32.69 32.08
N GLN A 545 21.74 33.06 33.23
CA GLN A 545 22.37 32.11 34.16
C GLN A 545 21.41 31.52 35.21
N THR A 546 20.26 32.16 35.46
CA THR A 546 19.29 31.76 36.50
C THR A 546 17.87 31.57 35.96
N CYS A 547 17.69 31.72 34.65
CA CYS A 547 16.41 31.54 33.96
C CYS A 547 15.78 30.15 34.21
N PRO A 548 14.58 30.05 34.81
CA PRO A 548 13.87 28.78 34.92
C PRO A 548 13.31 28.35 33.55
N VAL A 549 14.07 27.53 32.83
CA VAL A 549 13.67 26.89 31.57
C VAL A 549 12.77 25.67 31.85
N PRO A 550 11.81 25.32 30.97
CA PRO A 550 11.12 24.04 31.06
C PRO A 550 12.08 22.87 30.87
N SER A 551 12.25 22.01 31.88
CA SER A 551 13.19 20.88 31.83
C SER A 551 12.68 19.68 31.00
N SER A 552 11.64 19.88 30.18
CA SER A 552 11.05 18.87 29.30
C SER A 552 10.08 19.50 28.30
N ILE A 553 9.87 18.82 27.16
CA ILE A 553 8.80 19.15 26.19
C ILE A 553 7.43 19.22 26.88
N LEU A 554 7.15 18.32 27.84
CA LEU A 554 5.86 18.25 28.53
C LEU A 554 5.59 19.53 29.34
N GLN A 555 6.59 20.03 30.06
CA GLN A 555 6.46 21.27 30.83
C GLN A 555 6.30 22.51 29.93
N ALA A 556 6.93 22.51 28.75
CA ALA A 556 6.81 23.62 27.80
C ALA A 556 5.46 23.62 27.05
N VAL A 557 4.98 22.44 26.65
CA VAL A 557 3.60 22.23 26.17
C VAL A 557 2.61 22.70 27.24
N GLY A 558 2.83 22.34 28.51
CA GLY A 558 2.04 22.84 29.65
C GLY A 558 2.02 24.37 29.73
N ARG A 559 3.15 25.07 29.51
CA ARG A 559 3.18 26.54 29.43
C ARG A 559 2.37 27.08 28.23
N ARG A 560 2.41 26.44 27.05
CA ARG A 560 1.61 26.87 25.88
C ARG A 560 0.10 26.67 26.07
N LEU A 561 -0.29 25.64 26.82
CA LEU A 561 -1.69 25.38 27.21
C LEU A 561 -2.16 26.28 28.38
N ALA A 562 -1.24 26.80 29.20
CA ALA A 562 -1.57 27.74 30.26
C ALA A 562 -2.14 29.06 29.68
N GLY A 563 -3.11 29.63 30.39
CA GLY A 563 -3.78 30.86 29.95
C GLY A 563 -4.58 30.73 28.65
N LEU A 564 -4.94 29.51 28.22
CA LEU A 564 -6.02 29.30 27.27
C LEU A 564 -7.39 29.52 27.93
N ALA A 565 -8.35 30.03 27.18
CA ALA A 565 -9.74 30.12 27.62
C ALA A 565 -10.38 28.72 27.71
N LEU A 566 -11.36 28.55 28.59
CA LEU A 566 -12.05 27.26 28.79
C LEU A 566 -12.66 26.70 27.49
N GLU A 567 -13.14 27.58 26.60
CA GLU A 567 -13.72 27.20 25.30
C GLU A 567 -12.67 26.77 24.26
N GLU A 568 -11.44 27.27 24.37
CA GLU A 568 -10.28 26.87 23.54
C GLU A 568 -9.77 25.49 24.01
N LEU A 569 -9.64 25.30 25.33
CA LEU A 569 -9.22 24.03 25.91
C LEU A 569 -10.23 22.91 25.64
N LYS A 570 -11.55 23.19 25.70
CA LYS A 570 -12.59 22.25 25.25
C LYS A 570 -12.41 21.84 23.79
N ALA A 571 -12.13 22.81 22.90
CA ALA A 571 -11.90 22.52 21.48
C ALA A 571 -10.64 21.65 21.27
N LEU A 572 -9.55 21.94 21.99
CA LEU A 572 -8.33 21.12 21.97
C LEU A 572 -8.57 19.69 22.47
N ARG A 573 -9.32 19.50 23.56
CA ARG A 573 -9.62 18.17 24.11
C ARG A 573 -10.48 17.33 23.16
N ALA A 574 -11.49 17.94 22.54
CA ALA A 574 -12.29 17.30 21.50
C ALA A 574 -11.45 16.96 20.25
N ALA A 575 -10.57 17.87 19.81
CA ALA A 575 -9.63 17.63 18.71
C ALA A 575 -8.64 16.48 19.01
N ALA A 576 -8.09 16.43 20.22
CA ALA A 576 -7.14 15.39 20.65
C ALA A 576 -7.77 13.99 20.61
N VAL A 577 -9.06 13.89 20.96
CA VAL A 577 -9.86 12.65 20.84
C VAL A 577 -10.06 12.25 19.38
N LEU A 578 -10.28 13.20 18.45
CA LEU A 578 -10.44 12.89 17.01
C LEU A 578 -9.15 12.40 16.34
N GLY A 579 -7.97 12.85 16.75
CA GLY A 579 -6.68 12.34 16.24
C GLY A 579 -5.56 13.38 16.17
N ARG A 580 -4.43 13.02 15.54
CA ARG A 580 -3.37 14.01 15.21
C ARG A 580 -3.90 15.04 14.22
N THR A 581 -4.66 14.60 13.22
CA THR A 581 -5.27 15.41 12.15
C THR A 581 -6.77 15.17 12.15
N PHE A 582 -7.57 16.23 12.06
CA PHE A 582 -9.02 16.16 12.22
C PHE A 582 -9.76 17.13 11.29
N SER A 583 -10.93 16.73 10.81
CA SER A 583 -11.81 17.57 9.99
C SER A 583 -12.50 18.65 10.83
N CYS A 584 -12.52 19.88 10.32
CA CYS A 584 -13.25 20.99 10.92
C CYS A 584 -14.75 20.70 11.02
N ALA A 585 -15.36 20.06 10.00
CA ALA A 585 -16.78 19.70 10.00
C ALA A 585 -17.12 18.67 11.09
N THR A 586 -16.27 17.65 11.28
CA THR A 586 -16.47 16.64 12.34
C THR A 586 -16.29 17.24 13.74
N LEU A 587 -15.29 18.12 13.93
CA LEU A 587 -15.11 18.82 15.21
C LEU A 587 -16.25 19.81 15.51
N ALA A 588 -16.79 20.48 14.48
CA ALA A 588 -17.95 21.37 14.63
C ALA A 588 -19.20 20.59 15.04
N ARG A 589 -19.47 19.43 14.40
CA ARG A 589 -20.53 18.50 14.80
C ARG A 589 -20.36 17.99 16.24
N LEU A 590 -19.14 17.61 16.64
CA LEU A 590 -18.83 17.12 17.98
C LEU A 590 -19.08 18.18 19.07
N LEU A 591 -18.74 19.44 18.79
CA LEU A 591 -18.89 20.56 19.72
C LEU A 591 -20.25 21.28 19.64
N GLU A 592 -21.15 20.85 18.75
CA GLU A 592 -22.45 21.49 18.48
C GLU A 592 -22.32 22.98 18.07
N LEU A 593 -21.28 23.32 17.29
CA LEU A 593 -20.96 24.67 16.84
C LEU A 593 -21.23 24.88 15.34
N SER A 594 -21.46 26.13 14.94
CA SER A 594 -21.26 26.50 13.53
C SER A 594 -19.77 26.44 13.18
N ALA A 595 -19.43 26.16 11.92
CA ALA A 595 -18.03 26.08 11.51
C ALA A 595 -17.30 27.44 11.64
N GLU A 596 -18.01 28.57 11.56
CA GLU A 596 -17.48 29.90 11.88
C GLU A 596 -17.08 30.01 13.37
N GLN A 597 -17.99 29.63 14.28
CA GLN A 597 -17.75 29.65 15.73
C GLN A 597 -16.59 28.73 16.14
N LEU A 598 -16.38 27.63 15.40
CA LEU A 598 -15.21 26.79 15.59
C LEU A 598 -13.93 27.48 15.11
N LEU A 599 -13.90 28.03 13.89
CA LEU A 599 -12.71 28.71 13.36
C LEU A 599 -12.23 29.88 14.26
N ASP A 600 -13.16 30.64 14.84
CA ASP A 600 -12.81 31.69 15.81
C ASP A 600 -12.24 31.15 17.14
N ARG A 601 -12.60 29.93 17.56
CA ARG A 601 -11.98 29.23 18.70
C ARG A 601 -10.64 28.58 18.37
N LEU A 602 -10.40 28.23 17.10
CA LEU A 602 -9.15 27.61 16.66
C LEU A 602 -8.05 28.63 16.31
N GLU A 603 -8.39 29.89 16.04
CA GLU A 603 -7.39 30.92 15.69
C GLU A 603 -6.36 31.21 16.80
N PRO A 604 -6.73 31.38 18.09
CA PRO A 604 -5.74 31.57 19.16
C PRO A 604 -4.79 30.37 19.29
N LEU A 605 -5.29 29.17 18.98
CA LEU A 605 -4.53 27.91 18.98
C LEU A 605 -3.56 27.81 17.79
N ARG A 606 -3.96 28.33 16.62
CA ARG A 606 -3.07 28.50 15.46
C ARG A 606 -1.99 29.54 15.73
N ALA A 607 -2.36 30.70 16.26
CA ALA A 607 -1.45 31.79 16.61
C ALA A 607 -0.39 31.40 17.66
N ARG A 608 -0.76 30.58 18.65
CA ARG A 608 0.15 30.00 19.66
C ARG A 608 0.95 28.79 19.16
N ARG A 609 0.89 28.44 17.86
CA ARG A 609 1.52 27.24 17.26
C ARG A 609 1.20 25.95 18.05
N VAL A 610 -0.05 25.80 18.49
CA VAL A 610 -0.61 24.57 19.10
C VAL A 610 -1.19 23.68 17.99
N LEU A 611 -1.89 24.30 17.04
CA LEU A 611 -2.44 23.67 15.84
C LEU A 611 -1.76 24.20 14.57
N VAL A 612 -1.63 23.31 13.57
CA VAL A 612 -1.25 23.60 12.19
C VAL A 612 -2.47 23.40 11.30
N GLU A 613 -2.46 24.09 10.17
CA GLU A 613 -3.54 24.12 9.20
C GLU A 613 -3.24 23.21 8.01
N GLU A 614 -4.17 22.32 7.69
CA GLU A 614 -4.02 21.24 6.70
C GLU A 614 -5.04 21.41 5.55
N PRO A 615 -4.85 20.78 4.37
CA PRO A 615 -5.79 20.88 3.25
C PRO A 615 -7.21 20.38 3.58
N ALA A 616 -7.31 19.38 4.47
CA ALA A 616 -8.54 18.69 4.87
C ALA A 616 -9.04 19.07 6.28
N GLY A 617 -8.36 19.98 6.99
CA GLY A 617 -8.72 20.32 8.37
C GLY A 617 -7.58 21.00 9.13
N PHE A 618 -7.32 20.50 10.32
CA PHE A 618 -6.21 20.94 11.17
C PHE A 618 -5.44 19.72 11.70
N SER A 619 -4.18 19.94 12.10
CA SER A 619 -3.38 18.96 12.85
C SER A 619 -2.73 19.58 14.07
N PHE A 620 -2.29 18.75 15.02
CA PHE A 620 -1.45 19.23 16.13
C PHE A 620 -0.05 19.59 15.63
N TYR A 621 0.46 20.76 16.03
CA TYR A 621 1.80 21.23 15.66
C TYR A 621 2.87 20.22 16.09
N HIS A 622 2.69 19.57 17.24
CA HIS A 622 3.54 18.48 17.70
C HIS A 622 2.73 17.43 18.48
N ASP A 623 3.00 16.14 18.26
CA ASP A 623 2.19 15.03 18.79
C ASP A 623 2.14 15.00 20.33
N ARG A 624 3.23 15.44 20.98
CA ARG A 624 3.29 15.52 22.45
C ARG A 624 2.23 16.47 23.03
N VAL A 625 1.71 17.42 22.26
CA VAL A 625 0.55 18.25 22.68
C VAL A 625 -0.71 17.41 22.79
N ARG A 626 -1.00 16.57 21.79
CA ARG A 626 -2.12 15.63 21.81
C ARG A 626 -1.96 14.60 22.95
N ALA A 627 -0.77 14.06 23.15
CA ALA A 627 -0.50 13.10 24.22
C ALA A 627 -0.80 13.70 25.61
N VAL A 628 -0.23 14.88 25.94
CA VAL A 628 -0.52 15.61 27.19
C VAL A 628 -2.03 15.84 27.36
N LEU A 629 -2.72 16.30 26.30
CA LEU A 629 -4.16 16.54 26.33
C LEU A 629 -5.02 15.27 26.53
N LEU A 630 -4.50 14.06 26.28
CA LEU A 630 -5.18 12.78 26.49
C LEU A 630 -4.82 12.11 27.82
N ASP A 631 -3.62 12.37 28.34
CA ASP A 631 -3.11 11.89 29.63
C ASP A 631 -3.65 12.73 30.80
N GLU A 632 -3.75 14.06 30.65
CA GLU A 632 -4.34 14.96 31.64
C GLU A 632 -5.89 14.94 31.64
N MET A 633 -6.52 14.25 30.69
CA MET A 633 -7.97 14.23 30.55
C MET A 633 -8.61 13.22 31.52
N PRO A 634 -9.54 13.65 32.41
CA PRO A 634 -10.27 12.72 33.26
C PRO A 634 -10.99 11.66 32.43
N GLU A 635 -10.88 10.39 32.83
CA GLU A 635 -11.46 9.27 32.07
C GLU A 635 -12.95 9.44 31.71
N PRO A 636 -13.84 9.95 32.60
CA PRO A 636 -15.24 10.19 32.26
C PRO A 636 -15.43 11.26 31.17
N GLU A 637 -14.57 12.28 31.13
CA GLU A 637 -14.56 13.32 30.09
C GLU A 637 -14.10 12.72 28.76
N ARG A 638 -13.03 11.90 28.80
CA ARG A 638 -12.50 11.19 27.63
C ARG A 638 -13.54 10.24 27.03
N ARG A 639 -14.16 9.37 27.85
CA ARG A 639 -15.25 8.48 27.42
C ARG A 639 -16.41 9.26 26.77
N ARG A 640 -16.86 10.36 27.39
CA ARG A 640 -17.90 11.24 26.84
C ARG A 640 -17.51 11.83 25.48
N LEU A 641 -16.27 12.29 25.32
CA LEU A 641 -15.78 12.87 24.07
C LEU A 641 -15.63 11.81 22.96
N HIS A 642 -15.18 10.59 23.25
CA HIS A 642 -15.20 9.49 22.26
C HIS A 642 -16.64 9.15 21.85
N ALA A 643 -17.59 9.12 22.79
CA ALA A 643 -19.01 8.89 22.49
C ALA A 643 -19.62 10.00 21.61
N ALA A 644 -19.23 11.26 21.84
CA ALA A 644 -19.62 12.40 21.01
C ALA A 644 -18.98 12.35 19.61
N ALA A 645 -17.69 11.97 19.53
CA ALA A 645 -16.98 11.80 18.26
C ALA A 645 -17.63 10.72 17.38
N ALA A 646 -17.96 9.56 17.94
CA ALA A 646 -18.65 8.49 17.20
C ALA A 646 -19.99 8.97 16.60
N ARG A 647 -20.80 9.69 17.39
CA ARG A 647 -22.07 10.27 16.92
C ARG A 647 -21.87 11.40 15.89
N ALA A 648 -20.80 12.19 16.00
CA ALA A 648 -20.42 13.22 15.03
C ALA A 648 -19.88 12.65 13.70
N LEU A 649 -19.40 11.40 13.72
CA LEU A 649 -19.06 10.62 12.53
C LEU A 649 -20.31 9.98 11.91
N GLU A 650 -21.18 9.32 12.70
CA GLU A 650 -22.49 8.82 12.23
C GLU A 650 -23.32 9.92 11.55
N ALA A 651 -23.33 11.12 12.12
CA ALA A 651 -24.03 12.30 11.58
C ALA A 651 -23.37 12.95 10.34
N SER A 652 -22.34 12.33 9.75
CA SER A 652 -21.71 12.79 8.49
C SER A 652 -22.56 12.50 7.25
N GLY A 653 -23.36 11.43 7.27
CA GLY A 653 -24.03 10.90 6.08
C GLY A 653 -23.14 10.02 5.19
N GLU A 654 -21.89 9.76 5.56
CA GLU A 654 -21.06 8.72 4.94
C GLU A 654 -21.61 7.32 5.30
N GLN A 655 -21.18 6.29 4.56
CA GLN A 655 -21.65 4.92 4.80
C GLN A 655 -20.96 4.33 6.05
N PRO A 656 -21.68 3.65 6.96
CA PRO A 656 -21.07 3.04 8.15
C PRO A 656 -19.90 2.10 7.82
N GLU A 657 -19.93 1.46 6.66
CA GLU A 657 -18.88 0.60 6.13
C GLU A 657 -17.57 1.35 5.80
N THR A 658 -17.63 2.63 5.41
CA THR A 658 -16.42 3.45 5.14
C THR A 658 -15.81 4.03 6.42
N MET A 659 -16.62 4.17 7.49
CA MET A 659 -16.21 4.71 8.80
C MET A 659 -16.00 3.63 9.88
N ALA A 660 -16.10 2.35 9.52
CA ALA A 660 -16.17 1.25 10.50
C ALA A 660 -14.96 1.23 11.45
N PHE A 661 -13.78 1.63 10.97
CA PHE A 661 -12.54 1.69 11.74
C PHE A 661 -12.56 2.77 12.82
N GLU A 662 -12.95 4.01 12.49
CA GLU A 662 -13.08 5.11 13.44
C GLU A 662 -14.24 4.86 14.43
N LEU A 663 -15.38 4.39 13.94
CA LEU A 663 -16.53 4.05 14.79
C LEU A 663 -16.19 2.94 15.80
N ALA A 664 -15.47 1.90 15.37
CA ALA A 664 -14.99 0.85 16.27
C ALA A 664 -14.07 1.41 17.36
N HIS A 665 -13.12 2.28 16.99
CA HIS A 665 -12.20 2.93 17.92
C HIS A 665 -12.93 3.80 18.95
N HIS A 666 -13.77 4.72 18.49
CA HIS A 666 -14.48 5.65 19.37
C HIS A 666 -15.52 4.93 20.25
N TYR A 667 -16.27 3.94 19.75
CA TYR A 667 -17.21 3.22 20.61
C TYR A 667 -16.50 2.35 21.66
N THR A 668 -15.40 1.68 21.31
CA THR A 668 -14.60 0.92 22.28
C THR A 668 -14.09 1.83 23.41
N LEU A 669 -13.55 3.00 23.08
CA LEU A 669 -13.03 3.96 24.07
C LEU A 669 -14.12 4.79 24.78
N SER A 670 -15.35 4.80 24.30
CA SER A 670 -16.50 5.37 25.02
C SER A 670 -17.01 4.48 26.15
N GLY A 671 -16.85 3.16 26.02
CA GLY A 671 -17.51 2.18 26.89
C GLY A 671 -18.97 1.91 26.56
N GLU A 672 -19.41 2.08 25.31
CA GLU A 672 -20.73 1.65 24.80
C GLU A 672 -20.58 0.27 24.08
N PRO A 673 -20.61 -0.87 24.79
CA PRO A 673 -20.17 -2.17 24.25
C PRO A 673 -21.04 -2.68 23.10
N ASP A 674 -22.36 -2.48 23.14
CA ASP A 674 -23.28 -2.99 22.12
C ASP A 674 -23.04 -2.32 20.75
N ARG A 675 -22.69 -1.02 20.74
CA ARG A 675 -22.28 -0.31 19.52
C ARG A 675 -20.86 -0.69 19.10
N ALA A 676 -19.93 -0.81 20.06
CA ALA A 676 -18.57 -1.26 19.77
C ALA A 676 -18.54 -2.63 19.10
N ALA A 677 -19.37 -3.58 19.56
CA ALA A 677 -19.49 -4.93 19.00
C ALA A 677 -19.80 -4.94 17.50
N VAL A 678 -20.75 -4.11 17.03
CA VAL A 678 -21.13 -4.03 15.62
C VAL A 678 -19.95 -3.52 14.78
N HIS A 679 -19.36 -2.39 15.17
CA HIS A 679 -18.32 -1.75 14.36
C HIS A 679 -16.97 -2.49 14.44
N LEU A 680 -16.62 -3.12 15.56
CA LEU A 680 -15.44 -3.99 15.66
C LEU A 680 -15.52 -5.17 14.68
N LEU A 681 -16.70 -5.77 14.50
CA LEU A 681 -16.88 -6.84 13.53
C LEU A 681 -16.78 -6.32 12.08
N GLN A 682 -17.42 -5.18 11.78
CA GLN A 682 -17.31 -4.53 10.46
C GLN A 682 -15.86 -4.14 10.12
N ALA A 683 -15.12 -3.57 11.08
CA ALA A 683 -13.71 -3.21 10.94
C ALA A 683 -12.81 -4.45 10.79
N GLY A 684 -13.07 -5.51 11.55
CA GLY A 684 -12.38 -6.80 11.43
C GLY A 684 -12.56 -7.42 10.05
N GLU A 685 -13.78 -7.42 9.53
CA GLU A 685 -14.07 -7.89 8.18
C GLU A 685 -13.43 -7.00 7.09
N ALA A 686 -13.51 -5.67 7.23
CA ALA A 686 -12.92 -4.74 6.28
C ALA A 686 -11.40 -4.88 6.22
N ALA A 687 -10.73 -5.02 7.37
CA ALA A 687 -9.31 -5.30 7.44
C ALA A 687 -8.96 -6.67 6.83
N ALA A 688 -9.77 -7.70 7.06
CA ALA A 688 -9.55 -9.02 6.46
C ALA A 688 -9.70 -8.99 4.93
N ARG A 689 -10.73 -8.31 4.40
CA ARG A 689 -10.92 -8.08 2.96
C ARG A 689 -9.76 -7.31 2.33
N ALA A 690 -9.20 -6.33 3.05
CA ALA A 690 -8.04 -5.56 2.62
C ALA A 690 -6.69 -6.27 2.86
N PHE A 691 -6.66 -7.52 3.32
CA PHE A 691 -5.44 -8.27 3.70
C PHE A 691 -4.61 -7.67 4.86
N ALA A 692 -5.18 -6.73 5.61
CA ALA A 692 -4.62 -6.14 6.82
C ALA A 692 -4.81 -7.07 8.04
N PHE A 693 -4.35 -8.31 7.91
CA PHE A 693 -4.72 -9.43 8.78
C PHE A 693 -4.42 -9.24 10.27
N LEU A 694 -3.33 -8.56 10.63
CA LEU A 694 -3.04 -8.23 12.04
C LEU A 694 -4.10 -7.28 12.63
N LYS A 695 -4.53 -6.28 11.85
CA LYS A 695 -5.60 -5.35 12.24
C LYS A 695 -6.95 -6.06 12.38
N ALA A 696 -7.24 -7.01 11.49
CA ALA A 696 -8.43 -7.86 11.62
C ALA A 696 -8.39 -8.68 12.92
N ALA A 697 -7.24 -9.29 13.24
CA ALA A 697 -7.07 -10.05 14.49
C ALA A 697 -7.17 -9.18 15.76
N GLU A 698 -6.70 -7.92 15.73
CA GLU A 698 -6.93 -6.94 16.81
C GLU A 698 -8.44 -6.71 17.05
N HIS A 699 -9.18 -6.39 15.98
CA HIS A 699 -10.61 -6.09 16.09
C HIS A 699 -11.45 -7.32 16.53
N TYR A 700 -11.15 -8.52 16.02
CA TYR A 700 -11.84 -9.74 16.45
C TYR A 700 -11.49 -10.14 17.90
N ARG A 701 -10.28 -9.84 18.39
CA ARG A 701 -9.91 -10.03 19.81
C ARG A 701 -10.71 -9.09 20.71
N ALA A 702 -10.72 -7.79 20.39
CA ALA A 702 -11.50 -6.80 21.15
C ALA A 702 -13.00 -7.14 21.18
N ALA A 703 -13.57 -7.61 20.05
CA ALA A 703 -14.95 -8.11 20.03
C ALA A 703 -15.15 -9.33 20.95
N LEU A 704 -14.20 -10.26 21.00
CA LEU A 704 -14.25 -11.43 21.88
C LEU A 704 -13.99 -11.14 23.37
N GLU A 705 -13.64 -9.90 23.74
CA GLU A 705 -13.57 -9.43 25.13
C GLU A 705 -14.92 -8.89 25.62
N LEU A 706 -15.84 -8.52 24.72
CA LEU A 706 -17.18 -8.04 25.07
C LEU A 706 -18.10 -9.19 25.55
N GLU A 707 -19.04 -8.89 26.45
CA GLU A 707 -20.00 -9.87 26.97
C GLU A 707 -21.00 -10.33 25.89
N GLN A 708 -21.60 -9.37 25.18
CA GLN A 708 -22.61 -9.59 24.14
C GLN A 708 -22.02 -9.30 22.76
N LEU A 709 -22.48 -10.05 21.75
CA LEU A 709 -22.12 -9.87 20.34
C LEU A 709 -23.35 -10.09 19.46
N PRO A 710 -23.50 -9.37 18.32
CA PRO A 710 -24.62 -9.53 17.40
C PRO A 710 -24.56 -10.83 16.58
N VAL A 711 -23.46 -11.57 16.65
CA VAL A 711 -23.21 -12.84 15.95
C VAL A 711 -22.63 -13.89 16.92
N PRO A 712 -22.69 -15.20 16.62
CA PRO A 712 -22.15 -16.23 17.50
C PRO A 712 -20.64 -16.08 17.74
N ARG A 713 -20.21 -16.16 19.01
CA ARG A 713 -18.79 -16.05 19.40
C ARG A 713 -17.88 -17.05 18.66
N ALA A 714 -18.42 -18.21 18.29
CA ALA A 714 -17.74 -19.24 17.50
C ALA A 714 -17.31 -18.75 16.11
N ASP A 715 -18.16 -17.97 15.42
CA ASP A 715 -17.85 -17.45 14.09
C ASP A 715 -16.79 -16.35 14.16
N VAL A 716 -16.84 -15.48 15.19
CA VAL A 716 -15.82 -14.45 15.43
C VAL A 716 -14.46 -15.07 15.79
N ALA A 717 -14.45 -16.14 16.58
CA ALA A 717 -13.23 -16.89 16.89
C ALA A 717 -12.68 -17.69 15.69
N GLU A 718 -13.53 -18.15 14.77
CA GLU A 718 -13.08 -18.71 13.50
C GLU A 718 -12.49 -17.62 12.58
N ASN A 719 -13.10 -16.44 12.49
CA ASN A 719 -12.58 -15.30 11.74
C ASN A 719 -11.25 -14.77 12.33
N LEU A 720 -11.09 -14.80 13.67
CA LEU A 720 -9.81 -14.52 14.34
C LEU A 720 -8.74 -15.54 13.93
N GLY A 721 -9.09 -16.83 13.87
CA GLY A 721 -8.19 -17.87 13.38
C GLY A 721 -7.76 -17.62 11.92
N ASP A 722 -8.71 -17.27 11.04
CA ASP A 722 -8.44 -16.96 9.63
C ASP A 722 -7.51 -15.74 9.49
N ALA A 723 -7.76 -14.69 10.28
CA ALA A 723 -6.91 -13.51 10.31
C ALA A 723 -5.49 -13.82 10.83
N LEU A 724 -5.35 -14.59 11.91
CA LEU A 724 -4.03 -14.99 12.43
C LEU A 724 -3.28 -15.89 11.44
N TYR A 725 -4.00 -16.75 10.70
CA TYR A 725 -3.42 -17.59 9.66
C TYR A 725 -2.91 -16.73 8.49
N GLY A 726 -3.73 -15.80 7.98
CA GLY A 726 -3.32 -14.84 6.94
C GLY A 726 -2.20 -13.89 7.37
N ALA A 727 -2.06 -13.61 8.68
CA ALA A 727 -0.96 -12.85 9.28
C ALA A 727 0.34 -13.66 9.46
N GLY A 728 0.39 -14.93 9.04
CA GLY A 728 1.58 -15.78 9.20
C GLY A 728 1.86 -16.21 10.64
N LYS A 729 0.81 -16.31 11.48
CA LYS A 729 0.86 -16.77 12.89
C LYS A 729 0.12 -18.11 13.06
N PRO A 730 0.61 -19.21 12.46
CA PRO A 730 -0.10 -20.49 12.43
C PRO A 730 -0.34 -21.09 13.83
N GLU A 731 0.52 -20.85 14.82
CA GLU A 731 0.34 -21.31 16.20
C GLU A 731 -0.87 -20.64 16.88
N GLU A 732 -0.94 -19.30 16.83
CA GLU A 732 -2.05 -18.51 17.38
C GLU A 732 -3.37 -18.83 16.65
N ALA A 733 -3.31 -19.00 15.32
CA ALA A 733 -4.47 -19.38 14.50
C ALA A 733 -5.02 -20.77 14.87
N ARG A 734 -4.12 -21.77 15.00
CA ARG A 734 -4.45 -23.13 15.44
C ARG A 734 -5.14 -23.12 16.81
N GLU A 735 -4.70 -22.26 17.73
CA GLU A 735 -5.28 -22.14 19.06
C GLU A 735 -6.67 -21.49 19.04
N ALA A 736 -6.90 -20.47 18.20
CA ALA A 736 -8.24 -19.93 17.96
C ALA A 736 -9.20 -20.99 17.40
N TYR A 737 -8.79 -21.76 16.38
CA TYR A 737 -9.60 -22.87 15.86
C TYR A 737 -9.84 -23.96 16.93
N ALA A 738 -8.85 -24.26 17.77
CA ALA A 738 -8.97 -25.26 18.84
C ALA A 738 -10.01 -24.84 19.91
N GLN A 739 -10.09 -23.55 20.25
CA GLN A 739 -11.10 -23.01 21.17
C GLN A 739 -12.52 -23.22 20.62
N VAL A 740 -12.74 -23.00 19.32
CA VAL A 740 -14.05 -23.27 18.69
C VAL A 740 -14.31 -24.79 18.61
N LEU A 741 -13.31 -25.60 18.26
CA LEU A 741 -13.41 -27.06 18.24
C LEU A 741 -13.73 -27.68 19.62
N ALA A 742 -13.37 -27.03 20.72
CA ALA A 742 -13.72 -27.44 22.08
C ALA A 742 -15.20 -27.23 22.43
N GLN A 743 -15.91 -26.33 21.74
CA GLN A 743 -17.34 -26.06 21.94
C GLN A 743 -18.25 -27.12 21.28
N HIS A 744 -17.67 -28.21 20.76
CA HIS A 744 -18.37 -29.29 20.04
C HIS A 744 -19.32 -28.82 18.91
N PRO A 745 -18.85 -27.95 17.98
CA PRO A 745 -19.67 -27.43 16.89
C PRO A 745 -20.17 -28.55 15.95
N ALA A 746 -21.24 -28.27 15.22
CA ALA A 746 -21.88 -29.21 14.31
C ALA A 746 -20.88 -29.83 13.31
N PRO A 747 -21.05 -31.11 12.89
CA PRO A 747 -20.03 -31.82 12.10
C PRO A 747 -19.51 -31.11 10.84
N PRO A 748 -20.31 -30.35 10.06
CA PRO A 748 -19.80 -29.54 8.95
C PRO A 748 -18.81 -28.45 9.37
N VAL A 749 -19.15 -27.68 10.42
CA VAL A 749 -18.28 -26.63 10.96
C VAL A 749 -17.05 -27.24 11.61
N ARG A 750 -17.20 -28.36 12.33
CA ARG A 750 -16.07 -29.11 12.89
C ARG A 750 -15.09 -29.59 11.82
N ALA A 751 -15.60 -30.04 10.67
CA ALA A 751 -14.77 -30.46 9.54
C ALA A 751 -14.02 -29.28 8.90
N ARG A 752 -14.70 -28.13 8.70
CA ARG A 752 -14.12 -26.87 8.20
C ARG A 752 -12.96 -26.38 9.10
N LEU A 753 -13.19 -26.32 10.41
CA LEU A 753 -12.18 -25.94 11.40
C LEU A 753 -10.98 -26.91 11.42
N LEU A 754 -11.21 -28.21 11.27
CA LEU A 754 -10.14 -29.20 11.16
C LEU A 754 -9.32 -29.06 9.87
N ARG A 755 -9.93 -28.65 8.74
CA ARG A 755 -9.21 -28.31 7.49
C ARG A 755 -8.36 -27.04 7.63
N LYS A 756 -8.84 -26.07 8.41
CA LYS A 756 -8.12 -24.82 8.72
C LYS A 756 -6.92 -25.08 9.64
N ALA A 757 -7.14 -25.76 10.78
CA ALA A 757 -6.08 -26.17 11.70
C ALA A 757 -5.01 -27.07 11.05
N ALA A 758 -5.41 -27.95 10.11
CA ALA A 758 -4.46 -28.71 9.31
C ALA A 758 -3.53 -27.84 8.45
N GLY A 759 -3.95 -26.63 8.06
CA GLY A 759 -3.12 -25.67 7.32
C GLY A 759 -2.03 -25.04 8.17
N CYS A 760 -2.36 -24.70 9.42
CA CYS A 760 -1.38 -24.26 10.39
C CYS A 760 -0.28 -25.32 10.57
N TRP A 761 -0.66 -26.60 10.69
CA TRP A 761 0.29 -27.70 10.78
C TRP A 761 1.11 -27.93 9.49
N ASP A 762 0.50 -27.80 8.31
CA ASP A 762 1.17 -27.86 6.98
C ASP A 762 2.29 -26.79 6.90
N GLU A 763 2.03 -25.57 7.37
CA GLU A 763 3.01 -24.47 7.40
C GLU A 763 4.07 -24.61 8.50
N LEU A 764 3.72 -25.18 9.66
CA LEU A 764 4.68 -25.55 10.70
C LEU A 764 5.55 -26.77 10.30
N GLY A 765 5.25 -27.43 9.19
CA GLY A 765 5.95 -28.61 8.71
C GLY A 765 5.58 -29.91 9.44
N ASP A 766 4.57 -29.87 10.32
CA ASP A 766 4.02 -31.08 10.96
C ASP A 766 2.94 -31.71 10.07
N TYR A 767 3.41 -32.35 9.00
CA TYR A 767 2.55 -33.07 8.07
C TYR A 767 1.85 -34.29 8.72
N ALA A 768 2.24 -34.71 9.94
CA ALA A 768 1.59 -35.81 10.66
C ALA A 768 0.31 -35.32 11.34
N GLU A 769 0.38 -34.25 12.14
CA GLU A 769 -0.79 -33.64 12.77
C GLU A 769 -1.74 -33.02 11.74
N ALA A 770 -1.22 -32.45 10.64
CA ALA A 770 -2.02 -32.04 9.49
C ALA A 770 -2.83 -33.22 8.91
N SER A 771 -2.20 -34.39 8.73
CA SER A 771 -2.87 -35.59 8.23
C SER A 771 -3.95 -36.11 9.19
N LEU A 772 -3.70 -36.06 10.50
CA LEU A 772 -4.67 -36.47 11.54
C LEU A 772 -5.90 -35.55 11.55
N CYS A 773 -5.70 -34.24 11.52
CA CYS A 773 -6.78 -33.26 11.48
C CYS A 773 -7.71 -33.48 10.27
N LEU A 774 -7.13 -33.64 9.07
CA LEU A 774 -7.89 -33.86 7.83
C LEU A 774 -8.68 -35.18 7.83
N LYS A 775 -8.10 -36.26 8.39
CA LYS A 775 -8.81 -37.55 8.55
C LYS A 775 -9.99 -37.45 9.51
N GLU A 776 -9.83 -36.73 10.62
CA GLU A 776 -10.93 -36.51 11.55
C GLU A 776 -12.03 -35.65 10.90
N GLY A 777 -11.66 -34.60 10.14
CA GLY A 777 -12.62 -33.80 9.38
C GLY A 777 -13.45 -34.62 8.39
N LEU A 778 -12.79 -35.51 7.62
CA LEU A 778 -13.49 -36.46 6.73
C LEU A 778 -14.44 -37.39 7.51
N LYS A 779 -14.02 -37.88 8.69
CA LYS A 779 -14.83 -38.72 9.58
C LYS A 779 -16.06 -37.98 10.13
N GLN A 780 -15.96 -36.69 10.43
CA GLN A 780 -17.11 -35.85 10.83
C GLN A 780 -18.14 -35.74 9.68
N LEU A 781 -17.71 -35.73 8.42
CA LEU A 781 -18.59 -35.75 7.25
C LEU A 781 -19.04 -37.16 6.82
N GLY A 782 -18.71 -38.18 7.62
CA GLY A 782 -19.13 -39.58 7.43
C GLY A 782 -18.18 -40.44 6.60
N VAL A 783 -17.06 -39.89 6.12
CA VAL A 783 -16.06 -40.60 5.31
C VAL A 783 -15.07 -41.32 6.24
N ARG A 784 -15.05 -42.66 6.19
CA ARG A 784 -14.19 -43.52 7.03
C ARG A 784 -13.20 -44.34 6.18
N PRO A 785 -11.98 -44.66 6.65
CA PRO A 785 -11.01 -45.48 5.92
C PRO A 785 -11.37 -46.98 5.90
N VAL A 786 -10.78 -47.74 4.96
CA VAL A 786 -10.80 -49.22 4.91
C VAL A 786 -9.64 -49.84 5.70
N PRO A 787 -9.82 -51.00 6.36
CA PRO A 787 -8.71 -51.78 6.93
C PRO A 787 -7.63 -52.15 5.90
N ARG A 788 -6.35 -52.05 6.30
CA ARG A 788 -5.20 -52.36 5.44
C ARG A 788 -5.17 -53.86 5.09
N GLY A 789 -5.08 -54.20 3.80
CA GLY A 789 -4.96 -55.57 3.31
C GLY A 789 -5.39 -55.76 1.85
N LEU A 790 -5.35 -57.01 1.37
CA LEU A 790 -5.72 -57.36 -0.02
C LEU A 790 -7.16 -56.96 -0.36
N LEU A 791 -8.09 -57.15 0.57
CA LEU A 791 -9.50 -56.74 0.47
C LEU A 791 -9.65 -55.22 0.31
N GLY A 792 -8.76 -54.43 0.93
CA GLY A 792 -8.73 -52.98 0.76
C GLY A 792 -8.30 -52.56 -0.65
N GLY A 793 -7.28 -53.22 -1.21
CA GLY A 793 -6.86 -53.00 -2.59
C GLY A 793 -7.99 -53.28 -3.60
N LEU A 794 -8.68 -54.41 -3.44
CA LEU A 794 -9.86 -54.76 -4.24
C LEU A 794 -11.00 -53.73 -4.09
N HIS A 795 -11.28 -53.28 -2.86
CA HIS A 795 -12.31 -52.27 -2.60
C HIS A 795 -12.02 -50.94 -3.31
N VAL A 796 -10.78 -50.46 -3.22
CA VAL A 796 -10.32 -49.23 -3.89
C VAL A 796 -10.42 -49.35 -5.41
N THR A 797 -10.02 -50.48 -5.99
CA THR A 797 -10.16 -50.74 -7.43
C THR A 797 -11.62 -50.70 -7.88
N ALA A 798 -12.53 -51.36 -7.14
CA ALA A 798 -13.96 -51.31 -7.43
C ALA A 798 -14.55 -49.90 -7.33
N LYS A 799 -14.08 -49.09 -6.35
CA LYS A 799 -14.49 -47.70 -6.23
C LYS A 799 -13.96 -46.79 -7.35
N LEU A 800 -12.79 -47.06 -7.92
CA LEU A 800 -12.30 -46.31 -9.09
C LEU A 800 -13.15 -46.58 -10.34
N VAL A 801 -13.55 -47.83 -10.58
CA VAL A 801 -14.44 -48.18 -11.71
C VAL A 801 -15.76 -47.41 -11.63
N ALA A 802 -16.33 -47.22 -10.44
CA ALA A 802 -17.55 -46.44 -10.24
C ALA A 802 -17.39 -44.93 -10.54
N VAL A 803 -16.16 -44.39 -10.55
CA VAL A 803 -15.87 -42.99 -10.94
C VAL A 803 -15.53 -42.88 -12.43
N LEU A 804 -14.99 -43.95 -13.02
CA LEU A 804 -14.66 -44.03 -14.45
C LEU A 804 -15.88 -44.30 -15.36
N VAL A 805 -16.99 -44.80 -14.80
CA VAL A 805 -18.19 -45.19 -15.54
C VAL A 805 -19.42 -44.42 -15.00
N PRO A 806 -19.68 -43.19 -15.48
CA PRO A 806 -20.76 -42.34 -14.96
C PRO A 806 -22.15 -42.97 -15.05
N SER A 807 -22.39 -43.86 -16.02
CA SER A 807 -23.65 -44.58 -16.21
C SER A 807 -23.99 -45.60 -15.10
N LEU A 808 -23.10 -45.83 -14.13
CA LEU A 808 -23.39 -46.63 -12.93
C LEU A 808 -23.88 -45.79 -11.73
N GLY A 809 -23.92 -44.46 -11.84
CA GLY A 809 -24.43 -43.56 -10.80
C GLY A 809 -25.78 -42.95 -11.18
N THR A 810 -26.84 -43.27 -10.44
CA THR A 810 -28.15 -42.60 -10.60
C THR A 810 -28.08 -41.15 -10.12
N LEU A 811 -28.22 -40.20 -11.05
CA LEU A 811 -28.30 -38.77 -10.77
C LEU A 811 -29.51 -38.45 -9.88
N THR A 812 -29.27 -38.19 -8.61
CA THR A 812 -30.24 -37.59 -7.69
C THR A 812 -29.91 -36.11 -7.51
N GLN A 813 -30.95 -35.26 -7.50
CA GLN A 813 -30.77 -33.82 -7.29
C GLN A 813 -30.11 -33.53 -5.93
N PRO A 814 -29.27 -32.49 -5.83
CA PRO A 814 -28.49 -32.24 -4.63
C PRO A 814 -29.34 -31.95 -3.39
N ARG A 815 -28.91 -32.51 -2.26
CA ARG A 815 -29.47 -32.20 -0.93
C ARG A 815 -28.56 -31.33 -0.06
N ASP A 816 -27.25 -31.27 -0.35
CA ASP A 816 -26.27 -30.55 0.48
C ASP A 816 -24.98 -30.20 -0.30
N ALA A 817 -25.06 -29.25 -1.24
CA ALA A 817 -23.90 -28.78 -2.01
C ALA A 817 -22.81 -28.07 -1.18
N GLY A 818 -23.06 -27.81 0.12
CA GLY A 818 -22.04 -27.32 1.05
C GLY A 818 -21.10 -28.45 1.47
N ARG A 819 -21.66 -29.55 1.97
CA ARG A 819 -20.92 -30.74 2.40
C ARG A 819 -20.10 -31.38 1.28
N ALA A 820 -20.61 -31.41 0.05
CA ALA A 820 -19.86 -31.94 -1.09
C ALA A 820 -18.53 -31.19 -1.31
N ARG A 821 -18.56 -29.85 -1.27
CA ARG A 821 -17.38 -28.99 -1.42
C ARG A 821 -16.38 -29.13 -0.26
N GLU A 822 -16.86 -29.21 0.98
CA GLU A 822 -15.98 -29.37 2.14
C GLU A 822 -15.26 -30.73 2.14
N ILE A 823 -15.95 -31.82 1.76
CA ILE A 823 -15.30 -33.14 1.56
C ILE A 823 -14.20 -33.05 0.48
N GLN A 824 -14.47 -32.39 -0.65
CA GLN A 824 -13.51 -32.22 -1.73
C GLN A 824 -12.28 -31.41 -1.28
N ALA A 825 -12.49 -30.32 -0.53
CA ALA A 825 -11.42 -29.48 0.00
C ALA A 825 -10.52 -30.23 1.00
N LEU A 826 -11.12 -31.02 1.90
CA LEU A 826 -10.40 -31.92 2.81
C LEU A 826 -9.55 -32.94 2.05
N CYS A 827 -10.12 -33.61 1.05
CA CYS A 827 -9.40 -34.59 0.24
C CYS A 827 -8.24 -33.97 -0.56
N HIS A 828 -8.44 -32.79 -1.15
CA HIS A 828 -7.38 -32.09 -1.88
C HIS A 828 -6.20 -31.74 -0.97
N ARG A 829 -6.45 -31.14 0.21
CA ARG A 829 -5.38 -30.83 1.18
C ARG A 829 -4.73 -32.09 1.76
N LEU A 830 -5.49 -33.19 1.90
CA LEU A 830 -4.93 -34.47 2.37
C LEU A 830 -3.92 -35.05 1.38
N VAL A 831 -4.16 -34.93 0.07
CA VAL A 831 -3.22 -35.34 -0.98
C VAL A 831 -1.96 -34.47 -0.98
N HIS A 832 -2.08 -33.17 -0.73
CA HIS A 832 -0.94 -32.25 -0.57
C HIS A 832 -0.03 -32.66 0.59
N VAL A 833 -0.59 -32.71 1.82
CA VAL A 833 0.12 -33.08 3.04
C VAL A 833 0.82 -34.44 2.92
N TYR A 834 0.15 -35.43 2.31
CA TYR A 834 0.73 -36.77 2.14
C TYR A 834 1.90 -36.84 1.14
N PHE A 835 1.94 -35.96 0.14
CA PHE A 835 3.06 -35.91 -0.81
C PHE A 835 4.39 -35.58 -0.11
N PHE A 836 4.35 -34.74 0.93
CA PHE A 836 5.52 -34.38 1.74
C PHE A 836 5.77 -35.36 2.90
N HIS A 837 4.72 -35.88 3.54
CA HIS A 837 4.85 -36.77 4.70
C HIS A 837 5.38 -38.19 4.37
N ARG A 838 4.85 -38.80 3.29
CA ARG A 838 5.18 -40.16 2.78
C ARG A 838 5.39 -41.32 3.80
N PRO A 839 4.57 -41.51 4.86
CA PRO A 839 4.73 -42.63 5.80
C PRO A 839 4.41 -43.99 5.15
N ALA A 840 4.93 -45.09 5.70
CA ALA A 840 4.77 -46.42 5.09
C ALA A 840 3.29 -46.82 4.86
N GLY A 841 2.93 -47.08 3.60
CA GLY A 841 1.56 -47.39 3.18
C GLY A 841 0.69 -46.17 2.81
N TRP A 842 1.23 -44.95 2.83
CA TRP A 842 0.47 -43.71 2.56
C TRP A 842 -0.37 -43.75 1.28
N VAL A 843 0.20 -44.25 0.19
CA VAL A 843 -0.44 -44.31 -1.14
C VAL A 843 -1.83 -44.95 -1.09
N THR A 844 -1.96 -46.13 -0.48
CA THR A 844 -3.22 -46.88 -0.49
C THR A 844 -4.26 -46.29 0.46
N GLU A 845 -3.82 -45.69 1.57
CA GLU A 845 -4.70 -45.03 2.55
C GLU A 845 -5.21 -43.68 2.02
N THR A 846 -4.35 -42.89 1.38
CA THR A 846 -4.69 -41.60 0.74
C THR A 846 -5.63 -41.81 -0.44
N LEU A 847 -5.36 -42.83 -1.26
CA LEU A 847 -6.20 -43.21 -2.39
C LEU A 847 -7.59 -43.68 -1.93
N ASP A 848 -7.70 -44.54 -0.92
CA ASP A 848 -9.00 -44.96 -0.37
C ASP A 848 -9.80 -43.76 0.19
N LEU A 849 -9.18 -42.95 1.07
CA LEU A 849 -9.85 -41.80 1.68
C LEU A 849 -10.30 -40.76 0.64
N THR A 850 -9.47 -40.46 -0.36
CA THR A 850 -9.83 -39.51 -1.42
C THR A 850 -10.89 -40.07 -2.36
N MET A 851 -10.78 -41.33 -2.79
CA MET A 851 -11.83 -41.97 -3.59
C MET A 851 -13.17 -42.02 -2.86
N ARG A 852 -13.16 -42.25 -1.54
CA ARG A 852 -14.36 -42.22 -0.70
C ARG A 852 -14.93 -40.81 -0.54
N GLY A 853 -14.07 -39.80 -0.38
CA GLY A 853 -14.51 -38.41 -0.32
C GLY A 853 -15.13 -37.94 -1.63
N LEU A 854 -14.48 -38.21 -2.76
CA LEU A 854 -15.01 -37.90 -4.09
C LEU A 854 -16.34 -38.62 -4.35
N LEU A 855 -16.47 -39.89 -3.97
CA LEU A 855 -17.74 -40.62 -4.07
C LEU A 855 -18.82 -40.10 -3.12
N ALA A 856 -18.46 -39.60 -1.94
CA ALA A 856 -19.38 -38.96 -1.02
C ALA A 856 -19.85 -37.59 -1.53
N ALA A 857 -18.98 -36.83 -2.21
CA ALA A 857 -19.38 -35.60 -2.91
C ALA A 857 -20.31 -35.92 -4.11
N MET A 858 -19.94 -36.89 -4.96
CA MET A 858 -20.79 -37.38 -6.06
C MET A 858 -22.19 -37.81 -5.60
N ALA A 859 -22.29 -38.52 -4.48
CA ALA A 859 -23.56 -38.99 -3.92
C ALA A 859 -24.43 -37.89 -3.30
N VAL A 860 -23.94 -36.66 -3.20
CA VAL A 860 -24.65 -35.51 -2.59
C VAL A 860 -25.17 -34.51 -3.65
N GLY A 861 -24.81 -34.70 -4.92
CA GLY A 861 -25.45 -34.12 -6.11
C GLY A 861 -24.59 -33.13 -6.90
N GLU A 862 -24.79 -33.12 -8.23
CA GLU A 862 -24.05 -32.34 -9.24
C GLU A 862 -22.51 -32.41 -9.17
N TYR A 863 -21.99 -33.52 -9.69
CA TYR A 863 -20.57 -33.70 -9.97
C TYR A 863 -20.28 -33.49 -11.47
N ASP A 864 -19.99 -32.24 -11.86
CA ASP A 864 -19.00 -32.04 -12.92
C ASP A 864 -17.62 -32.14 -12.24
N PRO A 865 -16.76 -33.12 -12.61
CA PRO A 865 -15.45 -33.22 -12.01
C PRO A 865 -14.62 -31.96 -12.31
N SER A 866 -14.44 -31.06 -11.34
CA SER A 866 -13.62 -29.85 -11.56
C SER A 866 -12.21 -30.23 -12.04
N PRO A 867 -11.49 -29.35 -12.76
CA PRO A 867 -10.12 -29.66 -13.21
C PRO A 867 -9.18 -30.07 -12.05
N GLN A 868 -9.38 -29.52 -10.85
CA GLN A 868 -8.68 -29.90 -9.62
C GLN A 868 -9.03 -31.33 -9.17
N THR A 869 -10.27 -31.78 -9.37
CA THR A 869 -10.66 -33.18 -9.13
C THR A 869 -10.01 -34.12 -10.14
N ARG A 870 -10.04 -33.77 -11.43
CA ARG A 870 -9.38 -34.57 -12.49
C ARG A 870 -7.86 -34.64 -12.25
N PHE A 871 -7.24 -33.53 -11.86
CA PHE A 871 -5.85 -33.47 -11.39
C PHE A 871 -5.60 -34.41 -10.19
N THR A 872 -6.43 -34.33 -9.15
CA THR A 872 -6.31 -35.15 -7.92
C THR A 872 -6.39 -36.65 -8.24
N LEU A 873 -7.35 -37.06 -9.10
CA LEU A 873 -7.46 -38.43 -9.60
C LEU A 873 -6.23 -38.84 -10.43
N GLY A 874 -5.70 -37.95 -11.26
CA GLY A 874 -4.49 -38.16 -12.06
C GLY A 874 -3.25 -38.45 -11.21
N HIS A 875 -3.00 -37.60 -10.21
CA HIS A 875 -1.93 -37.76 -9.22
C HIS A 875 -2.03 -39.09 -8.47
N LEU A 876 -3.23 -39.38 -7.94
CA LEU A 876 -3.49 -40.59 -7.16
C LEU A 876 -3.39 -41.88 -8.00
N CYS A 877 -3.76 -41.84 -9.28
CA CYS A 877 -3.55 -42.96 -10.19
C CYS A 877 -2.06 -43.18 -10.48
N LEU A 878 -1.28 -42.12 -10.72
CA LEU A 878 0.15 -42.22 -11.06
C LEU A 878 1.00 -42.78 -9.90
N HIS A 879 0.82 -42.25 -8.69
CA HIS A 879 1.56 -42.74 -7.51
C HIS A 879 0.93 -44.00 -6.90
N GLY A 880 -0.27 -44.37 -7.36
CA GLY A 880 -1.06 -45.51 -6.93
C GLY A 880 -0.51 -46.92 -7.24
N PRO A 881 -1.30 -47.96 -6.93
CA PRO A 881 -1.06 -49.33 -7.36
C PRO A 881 -0.76 -49.43 -8.86
N ALA A 882 0.17 -50.30 -9.24
CA ALA A 882 0.73 -50.37 -10.61
C ALA A 882 -0.33 -50.50 -11.72
N LEU A 883 -1.46 -51.17 -11.43
CA LEU A 883 -2.60 -51.33 -12.35
C LEU A 883 -3.26 -50.00 -12.75
N LEU A 884 -3.20 -48.98 -11.89
CA LEU A 884 -3.94 -47.72 -12.06
C LEU A 884 -3.11 -46.62 -12.74
N ARG A 885 -1.77 -46.75 -12.74
CA ARG A 885 -0.83 -45.76 -13.30
C ARG A 885 -1.12 -45.35 -14.75
N PRO A 886 -1.54 -46.24 -15.68
CA PRO A 886 -1.89 -45.86 -17.04
C PRO A 886 -3.05 -44.87 -17.15
N LEU A 887 -3.93 -44.79 -16.14
CA LEU A 887 -5.09 -43.90 -16.10
C LEU A 887 -4.71 -42.47 -15.67
N GLY A 888 -3.59 -42.30 -14.96
CA GLY A 888 -3.12 -41.00 -14.47
C GLY A 888 -3.00 -39.93 -15.58
N PRO A 889 -2.24 -40.20 -16.65
CA PRO A 889 -2.13 -39.30 -17.81
C PRO A 889 -3.46 -38.95 -18.47
N ILE A 890 -4.45 -39.86 -18.47
CA ILE A 890 -5.76 -39.63 -19.10
C ILE A 890 -6.53 -38.56 -18.32
N PHE A 891 -6.59 -38.68 -16.99
CA PHE A 891 -7.24 -37.67 -16.14
C PHE A 891 -6.55 -36.30 -16.21
N LEU A 892 -5.22 -36.26 -16.35
CA LEU A 892 -4.44 -35.02 -16.47
C LEU A 892 -4.65 -34.33 -17.83
N GLU A 893 -4.71 -35.10 -18.92
CA GLU A 893 -5.10 -34.56 -20.22
C GLU A 893 -6.55 -34.05 -20.21
N GLN A 894 -7.46 -34.71 -19.51
CA GLN A 894 -8.82 -34.20 -19.32
C GLN A 894 -8.85 -32.92 -18.46
N ALA A 895 -8.03 -32.81 -17.41
CA ALA A 895 -7.90 -31.58 -16.63
C ALA A 895 -7.43 -30.40 -17.50
N ALA A 896 -6.38 -30.62 -18.29
CA ALA A 896 -5.81 -29.61 -19.19
C ALA A 896 -6.78 -29.19 -20.31
N ARG A 897 -7.54 -30.12 -20.91
CA ARG A 897 -8.55 -29.80 -21.95
C ARG A 897 -9.79 -29.06 -21.44
N TRP A 898 -9.93 -28.89 -20.13
CA TRP A 898 -11.03 -28.14 -19.51
C TRP A 898 -10.61 -26.74 -19.02
N VAL A 899 -9.34 -26.37 -19.18
CA VAL A 899 -8.79 -25.06 -18.82
C VAL A 899 -9.54 -23.93 -19.53
N ASP A 900 -9.83 -24.09 -20.82
CA ASP A 900 -10.55 -23.11 -21.66
C ASP A 900 -12.00 -22.84 -21.20
N ARG A 901 -12.52 -23.59 -20.23
CA ARG A 901 -13.86 -23.41 -19.64
C ARG A 901 -13.85 -22.73 -18.26
N LEU A 902 -12.67 -22.43 -17.71
CA LEU A 902 -12.54 -21.70 -16.45
C LEU A 902 -12.55 -20.20 -16.74
N GLU A 903 -13.37 -19.41 -16.04
CA GLU A 903 -13.39 -17.95 -16.21
C GLU A 903 -12.16 -17.27 -15.56
N ALA A 904 -11.56 -17.90 -14.55
CA ALA A 904 -10.43 -17.36 -13.79
C ALA A 904 -9.06 -17.78 -14.34
N ALA A 905 -8.36 -16.86 -15.02
CA ALA A 905 -7.03 -17.11 -15.59
C ALA A 905 -5.91 -17.55 -14.59
N PRO A 906 -5.86 -17.09 -13.32
CA PRO A 906 -4.90 -17.65 -12.34
C PRO A 906 -5.15 -19.14 -12.05
N LEU A 907 -6.42 -19.56 -12.06
CA LEU A 907 -6.81 -20.95 -11.87
C LEU A 907 -6.46 -21.80 -13.10
N GLN A 908 -6.61 -21.24 -14.31
CA GLN A 908 -6.14 -21.83 -15.56
C GLN A 908 -4.63 -22.11 -15.51
N ALA A 909 -3.81 -21.11 -15.15
CA ALA A 909 -2.35 -21.25 -15.06
C ALA A 909 -1.94 -22.31 -14.04
N THR A 910 -2.59 -22.34 -12.87
CA THR A 910 -2.37 -23.35 -11.82
C THR A 910 -2.65 -24.77 -12.34
N VAL A 911 -3.79 -25.00 -13.02
CA VAL A 911 -4.16 -26.33 -13.56
C VAL A 911 -3.19 -26.80 -14.63
N LEU A 912 -2.74 -25.91 -15.52
CA LEU A 912 -1.74 -26.23 -16.56
C LEU A 912 -0.38 -26.58 -15.95
N ARG A 913 0.10 -25.78 -15.00
CA ARG A 913 1.36 -25.97 -14.26
C ARG A 913 1.38 -27.31 -13.52
N GLN A 914 0.34 -27.57 -12.74
CA GLN A 914 0.17 -28.79 -11.98
C GLN A 914 0.05 -30.04 -12.89
N SER A 915 -0.70 -29.93 -14.00
CA SER A 915 -0.81 -31.01 -14.99
C SER A 915 0.52 -31.25 -15.72
N GLY A 916 1.32 -30.20 -15.94
CA GLY A 916 2.68 -30.29 -16.46
C GLY A 916 3.61 -31.11 -15.56
N TYR A 917 3.66 -30.78 -14.26
CA TYR A 917 4.49 -31.51 -13.28
C TYR A 917 4.20 -33.02 -13.27
N ILE A 918 2.92 -33.41 -13.21
CA ILE A 918 2.57 -34.83 -13.13
C ILE A 918 2.77 -35.55 -14.47
N LEU A 919 2.63 -34.87 -15.62
CA LEU A 919 3.02 -35.45 -16.91
C LEU A 919 4.54 -35.63 -17.04
N HIS A 920 5.36 -34.82 -16.35
CA HIS A 920 6.80 -35.08 -16.23
C HIS A 920 7.08 -36.35 -15.40
N GLU A 921 6.49 -36.47 -14.20
CA GLU A 921 6.56 -37.69 -13.36
C GLU A 921 6.06 -38.95 -14.10
N ALA A 922 5.05 -38.80 -14.98
CA ALA A 922 4.53 -39.86 -15.84
C ALA A 922 5.40 -40.18 -17.07
N GLY A 923 6.60 -39.60 -17.19
CA GLY A 923 7.54 -39.87 -18.28
C GLY A 923 7.18 -39.24 -19.63
N ARG A 924 6.37 -38.17 -19.65
CA ARG A 924 5.94 -37.44 -20.86
C ARG A 924 6.49 -35.99 -20.90
N PRO A 925 7.82 -35.77 -20.83
CA PRO A 925 8.42 -34.44 -20.65
C PRO A 925 8.08 -33.43 -21.76
N ALA A 926 7.87 -33.89 -23.00
CA ALA A 926 7.49 -33.01 -24.11
C ALA A 926 6.15 -32.30 -23.87
N ARG A 927 5.12 -33.02 -23.41
CA ARG A 927 3.80 -32.44 -23.09
C ARG A 927 3.82 -31.66 -21.78
N ALA A 928 4.67 -32.08 -20.81
CA ALA A 928 4.90 -31.32 -19.59
C ALA A 928 5.42 -29.90 -19.89
N VAL A 929 6.45 -29.79 -20.73
CA VAL A 929 7.01 -28.50 -21.18
C VAL A 929 5.99 -27.65 -21.94
N GLU A 930 5.12 -28.26 -22.75
CA GLU A 930 4.07 -27.55 -23.47
C GLU A 930 3.05 -26.88 -22.53
N LEU A 931 2.50 -27.65 -21.57
CA LEU A 931 1.54 -27.11 -20.60
C LEU A 931 2.21 -26.09 -19.65
N CYS A 932 3.45 -26.33 -19.24
CA CYS A 932 4.20 -25.37 -18.41
C CYS A 932 4.51 -24.07 -19.17
N ARG A 933 4.64 -24.08 -20.51
CA ARG A 933 4.80 -22.85 -21.30
C ARG A 933 3.49 -22.08 -21.49
N GLN A 934 2.37 -22.79 -21.56
CA GLN A 934 1.04 -22.16 -21.51
C GLN A 934 0.78 -21.54 -20.12
N ALA A 935 1.26 -22.18 -19.05
CA ALA A 935 1.30 -21.59 -17.71
C ALA A 935 2.26 -20.39 -17.62
N GLU A 936 3.50 -20.47 -18.14
CA GLU A 936 4.49 -19.37 -18.18
C GLU A 936 3.87 -18.10 -18.77
N ALA A 937 3.32 -18.19 -19.99
CA ALA A 937 2.72 -17.05 -20.68
C ALA A 937 1.45 -16.49 -20.01
N MET A 938 0.74 -17.30 -19.22
CA MET A 938 -0.50 -16.88 -18.56
C MET A 938 -0.24 -16.31 -17.16
N SER A 939 0.65 -16.93 -16.37
CA SER A 939 1.11 -16.38 -15.10
C SER A 939 1.77 -15.01 -15.30
N ASP A 940 2.57 -14.84 -16.37
CA ASP A 940 3.17 -13.56 -16.75
C ASP A 940 2.10 -12.50 -17.13
N ARG A 941 1.06 -12.89 -17.90
CA ARG A 941 -0.08 -12.02 -18.23
C ARG A 941 -0.89 -11.56 -17.01
N VAL A 942 -1.12 -12.42 -16.02
CA VAL A 942 -1.96 -12.11 -14.84
C VAL A 942 -1.19 -11.60 -13.62
N GLY A 943 0.14 -11.56 -13.67
CA GLY A 943 0.98 -11.19 -12.53
C GLY A 943 1.10 -12.27 -11.46
N ASP A 944 0.94 -13.55 -11.80
CA ASP A 944 1.16 -14.69 -10.89
C ASP A 944 2.67 -15.00 -10.77
N ILE A 945 3.42 -14.12 -10.10
CA ILE A 945 4.89 -14.25 -9.95
C ILE A 945 5.24 -15.46 -9.07
N ALA A 946 4.42 -15.78 -8.06
CA ALA A 946 4.58 -16.96 -7.22
C ALA A 946 4.50 -18.26 -8.04
N GLY A 947 3.44 -18.42 -8.83
CA GLY A 947 3.25 -19.55 -9.72
C GLY A 947 4.15 -19.56 -10.95
N LEU A 948 4.68 -18.41 -11.38
CA LEU A 948 5.76 -18.35 -12.36
C LEU A 948 7.04 -18.99 -11.80
N SER A 949 7.37 -18.76 -10.52
CA SER A 949 8.51 -19.45 -9.87
C SER A 949 8.33 -20.97 -9.82
N GLU A 950 7.12 -21.46 -9.51
CA GLU A 950 6.79 -22.90 -9.56
C GLU A 950 6.88 -23.46 -10.98
N THR A 951 6.42 -22.70 -12.00
CA THR A 951 6.50 -23.08 -13.41
C THR A 951 7.96 -23.25 -13.84
N TYR A 952 8.82 -22.33 -13.43
CA TYR A 952 10.25 -22.35 -13.72
C TYR A 952 10.99 -23.47 -12.98
N LEU A 953 10.58 -23.82 -11.76
CA LEU A 953 11.05 -25.02 -11.07
C LEU A 953 10.68 -26.27 -11.87
N ILE A 954 9.41 -26.47 -12.20
CA ILE A 954 8.94 -27.66 -12.93
C ILE A 954 9.64 -27.79 -14.29
N LEU A 955 9.88 -26.68 -15.00
CA LEU A 955 10.67 -26.67 -16.24
C LEU A 955 12.15 -26.99 -16.00
N CYS A 956 12.77 -26.49 -14.92
CA CYS A 956 14.13 -26.86 -14.51
C CYS A 956 14.25 -28.38 -14.29
N THR A 957 13.39 -28.96 -13.45
CA THR A 957 13.33 -30.40 -13.16
C THR A 957 13.13 -31.20 -14.45
N THR A 958 12.13 -30.83 -15.26
CA THR A 958 11.76 -31.53 -16.49
C THR A 958 12.90 -31.52 -17.52
N PHE A 959 13.57 -30.39 -17.73
CA PHE A 959 14.71 -30.31 -18.65
C PHE A 959 15.94 -31.05 -18.11
N GLY A 960 16.17 -31.05 -16.79
CA GLY A 960 17.24 -31.80 -16.15
C GLY A 960 17.11 -33.31 -16.40
N TYR A 961 15.95 -33.88 -16.08
CA TYR A 961 15.62 -35.29 -16.37
C TYR A 961 15.61 -35.62 -17.86
N TRP A 962 15.28 -34.67 -18.74
CA TRP A 962 15.32 -34.85 -20.19
C TRP A 962 16.74 -34.68 -20.78
N GLY A 963 17.76 -34.48 -19.94
CA GLY A 963 19.17 -34.34 -20.35
C GLY A 963 19.51 -33.01 -21.01
N ARG A 964 18.61 -32.01 -20.97
CA ARG A 964 18.78 -30.69 -21.59
C ARG A 964 19.34 -29.69 -20.57
N LEU A 965 20.55 -29.99 -20.09
CA LEU A 965 21.12 -29.39 -18.87
C LEU A 965 21.25 -27.85 -18.94
N ASP A 966 21.47 -27.27 -20.13
CA ASP A 966 21.56 -25.81 -20.31
C ASP A 966 20.18 -25.13 -20.22
N GLN A 967 19.13 -25.80 -20.73
CA GLN A 967 17.74 -25.34 -20.55
C GLN A 967 17.31 -25.48 -19.09
N ALA A 968 17.78 -26.53 -18.40
CA ALA A 968 17.55 -26.74 -16.98
C ALA A 968 18.23 -25.66 -16.12
N GLU A 969 19.51 -25.35 -16.34
CA GLU A 969 20.19 -24.27 -15.60
C GLU A 969 19.56 -22.90 -15.91
N SER A 970 19.13 -22.64 -17.14
CA SER A 970 18.45 -21.39 -17.51
C SER A 970 17.12 -21.20 -16.76
N TYR A 971 16.22 -22.19 -16.80
CA TYR A 971 14.95 -22.11 -16.07
C TYR A 971 15.16 -22.19 -14.54
N GLY A 972 16.16 -22.91 -14.05
CA GLY A 972 16.50 -22.93 -12.63
C GLY A 972 17.01 -21.57 -12.11
N ARG A 973 17.83 -20.86 -12.88
CA ARG A 973 18.23 -19.48 -12.54
C ARG A 973 17.03 -18.54 -12.51
N LYS A 974 16.12 -18.62 -13.51
CA LYS A 974 14.85 -17.88 -13.50
C LYS A 974 14.02 -18.20 -12.24
N ALA A 975 13.83 -19.48 -11.90
CA ALA A 975 13.04 -19.88 -10.73
C ALA A 975 13.65 -19.36 -9.42
N LEU A 976 14.98 -19.38 -9.29
CA LEU A 976 15.69 -18.84 -8.13
C LEU A 976 15.52 -17.32 -7.99
N GLU A 977 15.60 -16.58 -9.11
CA GLU A 977 15.42 -15.13 -9.14
C GLU A 977 13.98 -14.75 -8.75
N VAL A 978 12.99 -15.38 -9.38
CA VAL A 978 11.57 -15.13 -9.13
C VAL A 978 11.14 -15.60 -7.74
N ALA A 979 11.62 -16.74 -7.25
CA ALA A 979 11.33 -17.21 -5.88
C ALA A 979 11.93 -16.30 -4.80
N ARG A 980 13.00 -15.55 -5.10
CA ARG A 980 13.54 -14.54 -4.20
C ARG A 980 12.71 -13.26 -4.17
N SER A 981 12.15 -12.83 -5.30
CA SER A 981 11.31 -11.62 -5.33
C SER A 981 9.92 -11.81 -4.72
N CYS A 982 9.45 -13.06 -4.56
CA CYS A 982 8.18 -13.40 -3.88
C CYS A 982 8.31 -14.20 -2.58
N ASP A 983 9.53 -14.33 -2.01
CA ASP A 983 9.88 -15.13 -0.82
C ASP A 983 9.30 -16.57 -0.82
N ASN A 984 9.20 -17.21 -1.99
CA ASN A 984 8.75 -18.60 -2.11
C ASN A 984 9.87 -19.56 -1.70
N ARG A 985 10.10 -19.69 -0.39
CA ARG A 985 11.21 -20.49 0.17
C ARG A 985 11.14 -21.98 -0.19
N THR A 986 9.94 -22.52 -0.42
CA THR A 986 9.74 -23.90 -0.88
C THR A 986 10.32 -24.09 -2.29
N VAL A 987 9.99 -23.20 -3.24
CA VAL A 987 10.60 -23.20 -4.57
C VAL A 987 12.09 -22.91 -4.50
N LEU A 988 12.53 -21.99 -3.64
CA LEU A 988 13.94 -21.62 -3.46
C LEU A 988 14.80 -22.82 -3.01
N MET A 989 14.31 -23.65 -2.08
CA MET A 989 14.99 -24.89 -1.67
C MET A 989 15.00 -25.96 -2.77
N LEU A 990 13.87 -26.16 -3.46
CA LEU A 990 13.76 -27.17 -4.51
C LEU A 990 14.59 -26.80 -5.75
N VAL A 991 14.65 -25.52 -6.13
CA VAL A 991 15.48 -25.10 -7.27
C VAL A 991 16.98 -25.11 -6.94
N GLN A 992 17.38 -24.84 -5.69
CA GLN A 992 18.76 -25.04 -5.25
C GLN A 992 19.18 -26.52 -5.34
N THR A 993 18.25 -27.45 -5.05
CA THR A 993 18.46 -28.89 -5.27
C THR A 993 18.70 -29.19 -6.75
N ASP A 994 17.78 -28.78 -7.62
CA ASP A 994 17.87 -29.12 -9.05
C ASP A 994 19.09 -28.45 -9.73
N LEU A 995 19.43 -27.22 -9.35
CA LEU A 995 20.64 -26.54 -9.81
C LEU A 995 21.92 -27.24 -9.33
N ALA A 996 21.95 -27.77 -8.10
CA ALA A 996 23.06 -28.59 -7.61
C ALA A 996 23.17 -29.92 -8.39
N HIS A 997 22.04 -30.57 -8.67
CA HIS A 997 21.98 -31.80 -9.45
C HIS A 997 22.43 -31.59 -10.90
N VAL A 998 21.94 -30.54 -11.58
CA VAL A 998 22.35 -30.15 -12.94
C VAL A 998 23.84 -29.83 -12.99
N ALA A 999 24.36 -29.07 -12.01
CA ALA A 999 25.79 -28.82 -11.89
C ALA A 999 26.61 -30.13 -11.68
N CYS A 1000 26.12 -31.07 -10.88
CA CYS A 1000 26.74 -32.40 -10.75
C CYS A 1000 26.75 -33.18 -12.08
N LEU A 1001 25.65 -33.21 -12.83
CA LEU A 1001 25.55 -33.86 -14.14
C LEU A 1001 26.48 -33.22 -15.19
N GLN A 1002 26.76 -31.93 -15.07
CA GLN A 1002 27.72 -31.18 -15.89
C GLN A 1002 29.17 -31.23 -15.34
N GLY A 1003 29.43 -31.99 -14.28
CA GLY A 1003 30.76 -32.11 -13.66
C GLY A 1003 31.26 -30.90 -12.86
N ARG A 1004 30.39 -29.89 -12.64
CA ARG A 1004 30.73 -28.61 -11.99
C ARG A 1004 30.65 -28.68 -10.45
N ALA A 1005 31.48 -29.55 -9.85
CA ALA A 1005 31.47 -29.86 -8.42
C ALA A 1005 31.47 -28.62 -7.48
N ARG A 1006 32.27 -27.60 -7.82
CA ARG A 1006 32.31 -26.33 -7.06
C ARG A 1006 30.95 -25.63 -7.03
N GLN A 1007 30.30 -25.48 -8.20
CA GLN A 1007 29.01 -24.82 -8.31
C GLN A 1007 27.90 -25.66 -7.66
N ALA A 1008 27.99 -26.99 -7.75
CA ALA A 1008 27.07 -27.88 -7.02
C ALA A 1008 27.18 -27.68 -5.49
N ARG A 1009 28.39 -27.47 -4.96
CA ARG A 1009 28.61 -27.08 -3.56
C ARG A 1009 28.00 -25.70 -3.24
N GLU A 1010 28.25 -24.69 -4.07
CA GLU A 1010 27.73 -23.33 -3.88
C GLU A 1010 26.18 -23.30 -3.83
N TRP A 1011 25.50 -24.16 -4.60
CA TRP A 1011 24.05 -24.38 -4.51
C TRP A 1011 23.62 -25.17 -3.25
N HIS A 1012 24.37 -26.22 -2.89
CA HIS A 1012 24.10 -27.03 -1.69
C HIS A 1012 24.27 -26.24 -0.38
N ASP A 1013 25.29 -25.38 -0.27
CA ASP A 1013 25.45 -24.47 0.86
C ASP A 1013 24.31 -23.44 0.93
N GLY A 1014 23.74 -23.05 -0.23
CA GLY A 1014 22.52 -22.26 -0.31
C GLY A 1014 21.30 -23.00 0.26
N LEU A 1015 21.14 -24.28 -0.08
CA LEU A 1015 20.09 -25.14 0.43
C LEU A 1015 20.18 -25.37 1.94
N LEU A 1016 21.39 -25.56 2.47
CA LEU A 1016 21.61 -25.74 3.90
C LEU A 1016 21.28 -24.48 4.72
N ARG A 1017 21.54 -23.28 4.20
CA ARG A 1017 21.09 -22.01 4.83
C ARG A 1017 19.56 -21.95 4.89
N SER A 1018 18.88 -22.16 3.76
CA SER A 1018 17.41 -22.20 3.68
C SER A 1018 16.79 -23.22 4.64
N LEU A 1019 17.39 -24.42 4.76
CA LEU A 1019 16.97 -25.46 5.70
C LEU A 1019 17.19 -25.09 7.18
N SER A 1020 18.21 -24.28 7.48
CA SER A 1020 18.46 -23.83 8.86
C SER A 1020 17.46 -22.78 9.35
N GLU A 1021 16.83 -22.04 8.42
CA GLU A 1021 15.73 -21.11 8.71
C GLU A 1021 14.39 -21.83 8.84
N ARG A 1022 14.13 -22.85 8.02
CA ARG A 1022 12.87 -23.62 8.04
C ARG A 1022 13.13 -25.12 7.79
N PRO A 1023 13.20 -25.97 8.84
CA PRO A 1023 13.53 -27.37 8.68
C PRO A 1023 12.43 -28.13 7.94
N SER A 1024 12.80 -28.92 6.93
CA SER A 1024 11.88 -29.80 6.20
C SER A 1024 12.51 -31.20 6.06
N PRO A 1025 11.90 -32.27 6.62
CA PRO A 1025 12.47 -33.63 6.56
C PRO A 1025 12.68 -34.13 5.13
N PHE A 1026 11.76 -33.80 4.21
CA PHE A 1026 11.84 -34.18 2.80
C PHE A 1026 13.01 -33.48 2.09
N VAL A 1027 13.16 -32.17 2.30
CA VAL A 1027 14.26 -31.38 1.71
C VAL A 1027 15.60 -31.72 2.35
N SER A 1028 15.63 -32.06 3.64
CA SER A 1028 16.84 -32.54 4.34
C SER A 1028 17.33 -33.88 3.78
N MET A 1029 16.43 -34.87 3.57
CA MET A 1029 16.75 -36.13 2.88
C MET A 1029 17.31 -35.89 1.46
N ILE A 1030 16.78 -34.89 0.75
CA ILE A 1030 17.25 -34.49 -0.57
C ILE A 1030 18.61 -33.79 -0.51
N ALA A 1031 18.87 -32.95 0.49
CA ALA A 1031 20.17 -32.32 0.71
C ALA A 1031 21.26 -33.37 1.04
N ASP A 1032 20.92 -34.43 1.78
CA ASP A 1032 21.80 -35.58 1.98
C ASP A 1032 22.11 -36.34 0.68
N LEU A 1033 21.11 -36.50 -0.20
CA LEU A 1033 21.26 -37.12 -1.52
C LEU A 1033 22.20 -36.31 -2.43
N VAL A 1034 22.00 -34.99 -2.49
CA VAL A 1034 22.85 -34.05 -3.24
C VAL A 1034 24.28 -34.04 -2.70
N ARG A 1035 24.48 -34.06 -1.38
CA ARG A 1035 25.82 -34.20 -0.79
C ARG A 1035 26.51 -35.48 -1.26
N GLY A 1036 25.78 -36.60 -1.31
CA GLY A 1036 26.28 -37.88 -1.84
C GLY A 1036 26.70 -37.80 -3.32
N TRP A 1037 25.98 -37.06 -4.16
CA TRP A 1037 26.37 -36.81 -5.56
C TRP A 1037 27.63 -35.95 -5.67
N ILE A 1038 27.76 -34.91 -4.84
CA ILE A 1038 28.96 -34.05 -4.78
C ILE A 1038 30.18 -34.85 -4.30
N GLU A 1039 30.05 -35.63 -3.23
CA GLU A 1039 31.11 -36.54 -2.72
C GLU A 1039 31.57 -37.55 -3.78
N LEU A 1040 30.65 -38.07 -4.58
CA LEU A 1040 30.94 -39.04 -5.64
C LEU A 1040 31.64 -38.39 -6.84
N LEU A 1041 31.20 -37.21 -7.26
CA LEU A 1041 31.83 -36.43 -8.33
C LEU A 1041 33.26 -36.00 -7.95
N GLU A 1042 33.52 -35.76 -6.67
CA GLU A 1042 34.84 -35.39 -6.14
C GLU A 1042 35.75 -36.59 -5.81
N GLY A 1043 35.29 -37.82 -6.05
CA GLY A 1043 36.05 -39.03 -5.74
C GLY A 1043 36.25 -39.31 -4.24
N ARG A 1044 35.48 -38.65 -3.37
CA ARG A 1044 35.58 -38.74 -1.90
C ARG A 1044 34.69 -39.83 -1.29
N ALA A 1045 33.81 -40.45 -2.09
CA ALA A 1045 32.81 -41.43 -1.64
C ALA A 1045 33.43 -42.69 -1.02
N GLY A 1046 33.45 -42.76 0.32
CA GLY A 1046 33.79 -43.97 1.06
C GLY A 1046 32.70 -45.04 0.95
N ARG A 1047 33.06 -46.33 1.11
CA ARG A 1047 32.16 -47.49 0.90
C ARG A 1047 30.87 -47.55 1.74
N ARG A 1048 30.61 -46.57 2.63
CA ARG A 1048 29.35 -46.43 3.39
C ARG A 1048 28.35 -45.44 2.77
N SER A 1049 28.75 -44.46 1.96
CA SER A 1049 27.82 -43.44 1.43
C SER A 1049 26.94 -43.91 0.25
N LEU A 1050 27.25 -45.05 -0.35
CA LEU A 1050 26.53 -45.59 -1.53
C LEU A 1050 25.19 -46.29 -1.21
N LEU A 1051 24.81 -46.46 0.05
CA LEU A 1051 23.65 -47.27 0.44
C LEU A 1051 22.26 -46.65 0.18
N PRO A 1052 22.03 -45.32 0.28
CA PRO A 1052 20.71 -44.74 -0.03
C PRO A 1052 20.36 -44.82 -1.52
N ALA A 1053 21.35 -44.58 -2.40
CA ALA A 1053 21.14 -44.39 -3.83
C ALA A 1053 20.57 -45.62 -4.56
N ALA A 1054 20.81 -46.83 -4.05
CA ALA A 1054 20.29 -48.07 -4.64
C ALA A 1054 18.86 -48.43 -4.20
N ALA A 1055 18.32 -47.77 -3.16
CA ALA A 1055 17.02 -48.11 -2.55
C ALA A 1055 15.92 -47.07 -2.83
N ALA A 1056 16.28 -45.81 -3.11
CA ALA A 1056 15.35 -44.68 -3.20
C ALA A 1056 14.65 -44.50 -4.57
N VAL A 1057 14.76 -45.44 -5.51
CA VAL A 1057 14.20 -45.31 -6.88
C VAL A 1057 12.81 -45.96 -6.99
N PRO A 1058 11.72 -45.20 -7.22
CA PRO A 1058 10.37 -45.77 -7.30
C PRO A 1058 10.14 -46.59 -8.58
N GLY A 1059 10.29 -47.92 -8.49
CA GLY A 1059 9.55 -48.93 -9.26
C GLY A 1059 9.26 -48.71 -10.76
N GLY A 1060 10.17 -48.09 -11.53
CA GLY A 1060 10.05 -47.92 -12.99
C GLY A 1060 11.34 -48.17 -13.78
N LEU A 1061 12.51 -47.95 -13.17
CA LEU A 1061 13.83 -47.93 -13.82
C LEU A 1061 14.51 -49.31 -13.98
N ARG A 1062 13.76 -50.36 -14.36
CA ARG A 1062 14.32 -51.71 -14.67
C ARG A 1062 14.25 -52.15 -16.14
N SER A 1063 13.66 -51.34 -17.02
CA SER A 1063 13.46 -51.68 -18.44
C SER A 1063 14.36 -50.93 -19.44
N ALA A 1064 15.02 -49.83 -19.02
CA ALA A 1064 15.90 -49.04 -19.89
C ALA A 1064 17.33 -49.59 -19.93
N GLY A 1065 17.59 -50.56 -20.81
CA GLY A 1065 18.89 -51.22 -20.96
C GLY A 1065 19.97 -50.39 -21.65
N LEU A 1066 20.45 -49.30 -21.03
CA LEU A 1066 21.51 -48.43 -21.57
C LEU A 1066 22.66 -48.21 -20.57
N CYS A 1067 23.68 -49.07 -20.63
CA CYS A 1067 25.08 -48.72 -20.33
C CYS A 1067 26.03 -49.91 -20.58
N ARG A 1068 26.72 -49.93 -21.73
CA ARG A 1068 27.95 -50.70 -21.95
C ARG A 1068 28.98 -49.79 -22.64
N PRO A 1069 30.16 -49.54 -22.05
CA PRO A 1069 31.19 -48.76 -22.73
C PRO A 1069 31.88 -49.58 -23.83
N PRO A 1070 32.32 -48.96 -24.94
CA PRO A 1070 33.13 -49.62 -25.96
C PRO A 1070 34.56 -49.87 -25.45
N GLY A 1071 35.17 -50.99 -25.85
CA GLY A 1071 36.46 -51.42 -25.31
C GLY A 1071 37.68 -50.88 -26.06
N ARG A 1072 38.78 -50.64 -25.32
CA ARG A 1072 40.15 -50.57 -25.86
C ARG A 1072 41.13 -51.36 -24.96
N ARG A 1073 42.06 -52.06 -25.59
CA ARG A 1073 43.37 -52.55 -25.07
C ARG A 1073 44.46 -51.66 -25.72
N PRO A 1074 45.70 -51.48 -25.21
CA PRO A 1074 46.59 -52.44 -24.48
C PRO A 1074 47.00 -51.95 -23.07
N GLY A 1075 47.94 -52.53 -22.30
CA GLY A 1075 48.90 -53.63 -22.53
C GLY A 1075 49.56 -54.17 -21.24
N ARG A 1076 50.54 -55.08 -21.38
CA ARG A 1076 51.41 -55.70 -20.32
C ARG A 1076 52.58 -54.75 -19.95
N LEU A 1077 53.38 -54.83 -18.86
CA LEU A 1077 53.64 -55.64 -17.62
C LEU A 1077 54.58 -54.75 -16.72
N PRO A 1078 55.25 -55.15 -15.59
CA PRO A 1078 55.06 -56.15 -14.51
C PRO A 1078 54.83 -55.46 -13.12
N GLY A 1079 54.96 -56.03 -11.90
CA GLY A 1079 54.99 -57.44 -11.43
C GLY A 1079 55.76 -57.78 -10.12
N ALA A 1080 56.21 -56.84 -9.27
CA ALA A 1080 57.17 -57.13 -8.17
C ALA A 1080 56.56 -57.46 -6.76
N ARG A 1081 56.67 -58.76 -6.38
CA ARG A 1081 56.95 -59.40 -5.06
C ARG A 1081 56.79 -58.58 -3.75
N ARG A 1082 56.07 -59.05 -2.70
CA ARG A 1082 56.36 -60.19 -1.76
C ARG A 1082 57.76 -60.12 -1.09
N SER A 1083 57.97 -60.39 0.21
CA SER A 1083 57.14 -60.75 1.39
C SER A 1083 58.05 -60.62 2.67
N ARG A 1084 57.83 -61.11 3.91
CA ARG A 1084 57.03 -62.20 4.54
C ARG A 1084 57.08 -62.03 6.09
N ARG A 1085 56.48 -62.98 6.85
CA ARG A 1085 56.48 -63.19 8.33
C ARG A 1085 55.43 -62.37 9.11
N GLY A 1086 54.75 -62.92 10.14
CA GLY A 1086 54.72 -64.33 10.56
C GLY A 1086 53.96 -64.62 11.86
N THR A 1087 52.88 -65.41 11.76
CA THR A 1087 52.47 -66.55 12.61
C THR A 1087 53.28 -66.87 13.89
N ALA A 1088 52.70 -67.26 15.04
CA ALA A 1088 51.30 -67.50 15.42
C ALA A 1088 51.13 -67.57 16.96
N GLY A 1089 49.90 -67.58 17.49
CA GLY A 1089 49.59 -67.78 18.92
C GLY A 1089 48.08 -67.84 19.21
N SER A 1090 47.64 -68.73 20.11
CA SER A 1090 46.24 -69.12 20.36
C SER A 1090 45.56 -68.39 21.53
N GLY A 1091 44.23 -68.21 21.48
CA GLY A 1091 43.41 -67.80 22.63
C GLY A 1091 42.01 -67.24 22.29
N GLY A 1092 41.00 -67.55 23.12
CA GLY A 1092 39.64 -66.96 23.12
C GLY A 1092 39.03 -67.12 24.54
N PRO A 1093 37.70 -67.07 24.78
CA PRO A 1093 36.57 -66.73 23.87
C PRO A 1093 35.36 -65.94 24.51
N ARG A 1094 34.43 -65.42 23.68
CA ARG A 1094 32.98 -65.08 24.02
C ARG A 1094 32.77 -63.96 25.08
N LEU A 1095 31.57 -63.50 25.50
CA LEU A 1095 30.11 -63.71 25.22
C LEU A 1095 29.47 -62.39 24.64
N ARG A 1096 28.17 -62.10 24.36
CA ARG A 1096 26.77 -62.60 24.63
C ARG A 1096 26.14 -62.23 26.01
N LEU A 1097 24.82 -61.98 26.20
CA LEU A 1097 23.62 -61.65 25.37
C LEU A 1097 22.44 -61.17 26.29
N LEU A 1098 21.50 -60.34 25.77
CA LEU A 1098 20.02 -60.31 26.01
C LEU A 1098 19.33 -59.93 27.36
N LEU A 1099 18.15 -59.27 27.20
CA LEU A 1099 16.85 -59.35 27.93
C LEU A 1099 16.65 -58.79 29.39
N GLY A 1100 15.72 -57.81 29.52
CA GLY A 1100 14.38 -58.08 30.11
C GLY A 1100 13.96 -57.51 31.50
N SER A 1101 12.78 -56.86 31.54
CA SER A 1101 11.78 -56.79 32.66
C SER A 1101 12.08 -56.06 34.00
N GLY A 1102 11.01 -55.60 34.71
CA GLY A 1102 10.96 -55.66 36.20
C GLY A 1102 10.59 -54.40 37.02
N LEU A 1103 9.32 -54.28 37.43
CA LEU A 1103 8.66 -53.31 38.34
C LEU A 1103 9.24 -53.01 39.76
N ALA A 1104 8.92 -51.79 40.27
CA ALA A 1104 8.66 -51.37 41.69
C ALA A 1104 9.86 -51.22 42.70
N PHE A 1105 9.78 -50.58 43.89
CA PHE A 1105 8.67 -49.97 44.70
C PHE A 1105 9.18 -48.91 45.74
N ALA A 1106 8.30 -47.97 46.16
CA ALA A 1106 8.15 -47.34 47.51
C ALA A 1106 9.06 -46.19 48.06
N GLY A 1107 8.41 -45.17 48.67
CA GLY A 1107 8.98 -44.11 49.55
C GLY A 1107 7.94 -43.04 49.98
N ARG A 1108 7.88 -42.63 51.27
CA ARG A 1108 6.85 -41.73 51.90
C ARG A 1108 7.22 -41.42 53.39
N PRO A 1109 6.52 -40.57 54.18
CA PRO A 1109 5.63 -39.40 53.92
C PRO A 1109 6.16 -38.13 54.67
N PRO A 1110 5.41 -37.08 55.17
CA PRO A 1110 4.23 -37.10 56.09
C PRO A 1110 3.04 -36.16 55.70
N ARG A 1111 2.18 -35.77 56.68
CA ARG A 1111 0.88 -35.04 56.64
C ARG A 1111 0.70 -34.27 58.00
N PRO A 1112 -0.37 -33.48 58.37
CA PRO A 1112 -1.81 -33.59 57.97
C PRO A 1112 -2.72 -32.29 57.95
N GLY A 1113 -4.04 -32.47 57.68
CA GLY A 1113 -5.16 -31.57 58.09
C GLY A 1113 -5.89 -30.83 56.94
N ARG A 1114 -7.21 -30.51 56.97
CA ARG A 1114 -8.41 -30.98 57.74
C ARG A 1114 -9.70 -30.68 56.90
N ALA A 1115 -10.89 -31.23 57.24
CA ALA A 1115 -12.19 -31.06 56.51
C ALA A 1115 -13.27 -30.35 57.39
N PRO A 1116 -14.48 -29.91 56.91
CA PRO A 1116 -15.69 -30.70 56.45
C PRO A 1116 -16.33 -30.20 55.10
N ARG A 1117 -17.28 -30.83 54.35
CA ARG A 1117 -18.65 -31.45 54.52
C ARG A 1117 -19.84 -30.46 54.75
N PRO A 1118 -21.14 -30.78 54.44
CA PRO A 1118 -21.74 -31.57 53.32
C PRO A 1118 -23.18 -31.14 52.81
N GLY A 1119 -23.72 -31.82 51.78
CA GLY A 1119 -25.18 -32.07 51.54
C GLY A 1119 -25.97 -31.13 50.59
N SER A 1120 -27.25 -31.33 50.24
CA SER A 1120 -28.12 -32.53 50.04
C SER A 1120 -29.60 -32.11 49.80
N ARG A 1121 -30.46 -32.94 49.15
CA ARG A 1121 -31.94 -32.76 48.87
C ARG A 1121 -32.28 -31.83 47.67
N SER A 1122 -33.40 -31.96 46.93
CA SER A 1122 -34.39 -33.05 46.74
C SER A 1122 -35.39 -32.76 45.58
N LEU A 1123 -35.86 -33.79 44.86
CA LEU A 1123 -37.15 -33.82 44.11
C LEU A 1123 -38.34 -33.90 45.12
N PRO A 1124 -39.59 -33.46 44.84
CA PRO A 1124 -40.47 -33.75 43.67
C PRO A 1124 -40.85 -32.49 42.84
N ASP A 1125 -41.50 -32.49 41.67
CA ASP A 1125 -42.58 -33.29 41.00
C ASP A 1125 -44.03 -32.80 41.26
N ARG A 1126 -44.87 -32.84 40.19
CA ARG A 1126 -46.36 -32.72 40.08
C ARG A 1126 -47.11 -31.40 39.82
N LEU A 1127 -47.62 -31.31 38.57
CA LEU A 1127 -49.05 -31.22 38.14
C LEU A 1127 -49.93 -29.93 38.28
N ALA A 1128 -50.94 -29.90 37.39
CA ALA A 1128 -52.09 -28.99 37.20
C ALA A 1128 -51.81 -27.60 36.56
N SER A 1129 -52.45 -27.08 35.49
CA SER A 1129 -53.57 -27.41 34.56
C SER A 1129 -54.87 -26.57 34.69
N VAL A 1130 -55.18 -25.76 33.64
CA VAL A 1130 -56.53 -25.48 33.07
C VAL A 1130 -57.48 -24.53 33.88
N PRO A 1131 -58.29 -23.60 33.27
CA PRO A 1131 -58.16 -22.85 32.00
C PRO A 1131 -58.75 -21.38 31.99
N GLY A 1132 -58.74 -20.71 30.82
CA GLY A 1132 -59.72 -19.66 30.41
C GLY A 1132 -59.36 -18.19 30.71
N LEU A 1133 -60.02 -17.18 30.12
CA LEU A 1133 -60.98 -17.12 28.99
C LEU A 1133 -61.16 -15.63 28.55
N GLY A 1134 -61.19 -15.28 27.25
CA GLY A 1134 -61.55 -13.90 26.83
C GLY A 1134 -61.10 -13.38 25.45
N LEU A 1135 -62.00 -13.45 24.45
CA LEU A 1135 -62.04 -12.74 23.15
C LEU A 1135 -63.54 -12.71 22.74
N PRO A 1136 -64.11 -11.70 22.01
CA PRO A 1136 -63.81 -11.40 20.58
C PRO A 1136 -64.10 -9.90 20.23
N PRO A 1137 -64.57 -9.49 19.00
CA PRO A 1137 -64.37 -9.95 17.61
C PRO A 1137 -63.65 -8.90 16.72
N GLY A 1138 -63.03 -9.23 15.57
CA GLY A 1138 -63.64 -9.39 14.23
C GLY A 1138 -62.82 -8.59 13.18
N VAL A 1139 -62.83 -8.77 11.84
CA VAL A 1139 -63.63 -9.58 10.88
C VAL A 1139 -62.71 -10.00 9.69
N ARG A 1140 -63.05 -11.06 8.91
CA ARG A 1140 -62.36 -11.60 7.70
C ARG A 1140 -63.25 -11.40 6.43
N PRO A 1141 -62.95 -11.77 5.13
CA PRO A 1141 -61.90 -12.68 4.60
C PRO A 1141 -61.31 -12.44 3.15
N HIS A 1142 -60.32 -13.27 2.76
CA HIS A 1142 -60.04 -14.01 1.47
C HIS A 1142 -60.76 -13.71 0.09
N PRO A 1143 -60.21 -14.16 -1.09
CA PRO A 1143 -58.90 -13.83 -1.70
C PRO A 1143 -58.90 -13.29 -3.19
N PRO A 1144 -58.66 -14.00 -4.34
CA PRO A 1144 -57.85 -13.43 -5.46
C PRO A 1144 -58.41 -13.52 -6.91
N ARG A 1145 -57.82 -12.75 -7.87
CA ARG A 1145 -57.50 -13.11 -9.31
C ARG A 1145 -57.35 -11.88 -10.24
N SER A 1146 -56.62 -12.06 -11.37
CA SER A 1146 -56.74 -11.45 -12.72
C SER A 1146 -56.93 -9.92 -12.94
N GLY A 1147 -56.12 -9.32 -13.83
CA GLY A 1147 -56.47 -8.13 -14.65
C GLY A 1147 -57.14 -8.54 -15.98
N PRO A 1148 -57.14 -7.74 -17.09
CA PRO A 1148 -56.64 -6.37 -17.38
C PRO A 1148 -57.86 -5.42 -17.67
N PRO A 1149 -57.91 -4.40 -18.60
CA PRO A 1149 -56.90 -3.66 -19.39
C PRO A 1149 -57.05 -2.11 -19.50
N ALA A 1150 -56.02 -1.48 -20.07
CA ALA A 1150 -55.91 -0.23 -20.85
C ALA A 1150 -57.07 0.80 -21.03
N ARG A 1151 -56.70 2.10 -21.07
CA ARG A 1151 -56.78 2.96 -22.30
C ARG A 1151 -56.06 4.34 -22.18
N ARG A 1152 -55.71 4.93 -23.34
CA ARG A 1152 -55.24 6.33 -23.57
C ARG A 1152 -56.34 7.16 -24.26
N PRO A 1153 -56.26 8.51 -24.26
CA PRO A 1153 -55.78 9.30 -25.44
C PRO A 1153 -54.48 10.09 -25.11
N GLY A 1154 -53.79 10.86 -25.97
CA GLY A 1154 -54.03 11.40 -27.32
C GLY A 1154 -54.24 12.93 -27.32
N ALA A 1155 -53.66 13.79 -28.19
CA ALA A 1155 -52.63 13.60 -29.22
C ALA A 1155 -51.98 14.95 -29.73
N SER A 1156 -50.69 14.90 -30.10
CA SER A 1156 -50.01 15.38 -31.34
C SER A 1156 -50.12 16.81 -31.95
N ARG A 1157 -48.94 17.42 -32.26
CA ARG A 1157 -48.51 18.25 -33.44
C ARG A 1157 -47.00 18.58 -33.22
N ALA A 1158 -46.00 18.28 -34.07
CA ALA A 1158 -45.67 18.70 -35.46
C ALA A 1158 -45.45 20.24 -35.59
N GLY A 1159 -44.36 20.82 -36.15
CA GLY A 1159 -43.23 20.34 -37.00
C GLY A 1159 -43.29 20.95 -38.43
N PRO A 1160 -42.27 20.89 -39.33
CA PRO A 1160 -40.86 20.46 -39.21
C PRO A 1160 -39.91 21.70 -39.17
N PRO A 1161 -39.07 22.17 -40.15
CA PRO A 1161 -38.62 21.74 -41.50
C PRO A 1161 -37.09 21.43 -41.64
N ALA A 1162 -36.60 21.12 -42.86
CA ALA A 1162 -35.16 20.96 -43.21
C ALA A 1162 -34.90 21.05 -44.74
N PRO A 1163 -33.65 21.32 -45.19
CA PRO A 1163 -33.07 20.84 -46.46
C PRO A 1163 -31.78 19.99 -46.22
N GLY A 1164 -31.25 19.13 -47.11
CA GLY A 1164 -31.54 18.82 -48.53
C GLY A 1164 -30.38 19.26 -49.46
N GLY A 1165 -29.78 18.42 -50.33
CA GLY A 1165 -29.91 16.97 -50.57
C GLY A 1165 -29.06 16.45 -51.77
N CYS A 1166 -29.01 15.12 -51.94
CA CYS A 1166 -28.66 14.30 -53.13
C CYS A 1166 -27.65 14.77 -54.23
N ARG A 1167 -26.67 13.90 -54.57
CA ARG A 1167 -26.57 13.18 -55.89
C ARG A 1167 -25.42 12.14 -55.99
N ARG A 1168 -25.64 11.08 -56.78
CA ARG A 1168 -24.63 10.14 -57.36
C ARG A 1168 -24.38 10.56 -58.84
N PRO A 1169 -23.20 10.32 -59.47
CA PRO A 1169 -22.72 8.98 -59.90
C PRO A 1169 -21.17 8.81 -59.72
N ARG A 1170 -20.36 7.92 -60.35
CA ARG A 1170 -20.57 7.02 -61.51
C ARG A 1170 -19.80 5.66 -61.53
N ARG A 1171 -18.55 5.62 -62.01
CA ARG A 1171 -17.69 4.48 -62.41
C ARG A 1171 -16.21 4.95 -62.40
N ASP A 1172 -15.14 4.13 -62.45
CA ASP A 1172 -14.96 2.68 -62.70
C ASP A 1172 -13.66 2.17 -62.00
N ARG A 1173 -13.47 0.83 -61.90
CA ARG A 1173 -12.22 -0.01 -61.81
C ARG A 1173 -10.92 0.50 -61.13
N SER A 1174 -10.05 -0.34 -60.53
CA SER A 1174 -10.05 -1.77 -60.15
C SER A 1174 -8.77 -2.08 -59.34
N LEU A 1175 -8.81 -2.83 -58.23
CA LEU A 1175 -8.29 -4.21 -58.03
C LEU A 1175 -8.20 -4.40 -56.49
N SER A 1176 -8.38 -5.54 -55.81
CA SER A 1176 -9.00 -6.85 -56.04
C SER A 1176 -8.70 -7.69 -54.77
N PHE A 1177 -9.70 -7.95 -53.91
CA PHE A 1177 -9.58 -8.87 -52.77
C PHE A 1177 -10.15 -10.25 -53.12
N PRO A 1178 -9.63 -11.36 -52.55
CA PRO A 1178 -10.31 -12.64 -52.52
C PRO A 1178 -11.00 -12.89 -51.16
N THR A 1179 -12.33 -12.89 -51.14
CA THR A 1179 -13.14 -13.41 -50.02
C THR A 1179 -13.52 -14.87 -50.25
N ALA A 1180 -13.45 -15.71 -49.21
CA ALA A 1180 -14.04 -17.05 -49.23
C ALA A 1180 -14.60 -17.43 -47.85
N TRP A 1181 -15.82 -16.98 -47.56
CA TRP A 1181 -16.70 -17.60 -46.55
C TRP A 1181 -17.74 -18.41 -47.30
N MET A 1182 -17.89 -19.70 -46.99
CA MET A 1182 -19.00 -20.51 -47.48
C MET A 1182 -19.46 -21.50 -46.41
N GLN A 1183 -20.76 -21.81 -46.45
CA GLN A 1183 -21.44 -22.58 -45.43
C GLN A 1183 -21.05 -24.05 -45.46
N HIS A 1184 -20.98 -24.69 -44.30
CA HIS A 1184 -21.37 -26.08 -44.18
C HIS A 1184 -22.12 -26.34 -42.87
N ARG A 1185 -23.41 -26.70 -42.99
CA ARG A 1185 -23.98 -27.66 -42.05
C ARG A 1185 -23.26 -28.99 -42.29
N LEU A 1186 -22.84 -29.64 -41.22
CA LEU A 1186 -22.59 -31.07 -41.18
C LEU A 1186 -23.15 -31.59 -39.86
N GLU A 1187 -23.70 -32.79 -39.91
CA GLU A 1187 -24.64 -33.29 -38.90
C GLU A 1187 -23.95 -33.95 -37.72
N LEU A 1188 -24.71 -34.13 -36.63
CA LEU A 1188 -24.32 -34.93 -35.49
C LEU A 1188 -23.87 -36.33 -35.94
N ARG A 1189 -22.65 -36.71 -35.53
CA ARG A 1189 -22.29 -38.12 -35.33
C ARG A 1189 -21.76 -38.29 -33.93
N GLU A 1190 -22.40 -39.17 -33.17
CA GLU A 1190 -21.89 -39.65 -31.90
C GLU A 1190 -20.66 -40.51 -32.18
N CYS A 1191 -19.45 -39.99 -31.91
CA CYS A 1191 -18.25 -40.82 -31.95
C CYS A 1191 -18.35 -41.85 -30.82
N SER A 1192 -18.46 -43.12 -31.20
CA SER A 1192 -18.67 -44.21 -30.26
C SER A 1192 -17.40 -44.48 -29.44
N TRP A 1193 -17.55 -45.17 -28.32
CA TRP A 1193 -16.42 -45.54 -27.44
C TRP A 1193 -15.38 -46.46 -28.13
N LEU A 1194 -15.66 -46.99 -29.32
CA LEU A 1194 -14.74 -47.85 -30.08
C LEU A 1194 -13.75 -47.06 -30.94
N ASP A 1195 -14.12 -45.90 -31.46
CA ASP A 1195 -13.32 -45.21 -32.49
C ASP A 1195 -11.96 -44.73 -31.93
N LEU A 1196 -11.96 -44.25 -30.68
CA LEU A 1196 -10.75 -43.85 -29.95
C LEU A 1196 -9.83 -45.04 -29.57
N VAL A 1197 -10.31 -46.28 -29.66
CA VAL A 1197 -9.52 -47.50 -29.35
C VAL A 1197 -8.72 -47.96 -30.58
N LEU A 1198 -9.11 -47.55 -31.79
CA LEU A 1198 -8.54 -48.06 -33.05
C LEU A 1198 -7.33 -47.26 -33.56
N GLU A 1199 -7.20 -45.97 -33.25
CA GLU A 1199 -6.01 -45.18 -33.67
C GLU A 1199 -4.75 -45.50 -32.84
N THR A 1200 -4.85 -46.09 -31.65
CA THR A 1200 -3.71 -46.40 -30.78
C THR A 1200 -3.14 -47.82 -30.98
N GLY A 1201 -3.31 -48.41 -32.18
CA GLY A 1201 -3.55 -49.86 -32.32
C GLY A 1201 -2.57 -50.75 -33.10
N THR A 1202 -1.34 -50.37 -33.46
CA THR A 1202 -0.41 -51.28 -34.19
C THR A 1202 1.02 -51.40 -33.65
N ASN A 1203 1.22 -52.34 -32.73
CA ASN A 1203 2.42 -53.18 -32.76
C ASN A 1203 2.05 -54.60 -32.27
N ARG A 1204 2.21 -55.62 -33.12
CA ARG A 1204 1.48 -56.90 -32.97
C ARG A 1204 2.21 -57.93 -32.10
N ILE A 1205 1.46 -58.53 -31.18
CA ILE A 1205 1.75 -59.86 -30.63
C ILE A 1205 1.44 -60.90 -31.72
N PRO A 1206 2.32 -61.87 -32.02
CA PRO A 1206 2.06 -62.90 -33.02
C PRO A 1206 1.12 -64.00 -32.48
N LYS A 1207 -0.02 -64.21 -33.13
CA LYS A 1207 -0.85 -65.42 -32.95
C LYS A 1207 -0.38 -66.52 -33.91
N LEU A 1208 0.04 -67.65 -33.36
CA LEU A 1208 0.15 -68.92 -34.10
C LEU A 1208 -1.20 -69.64 -34.09
N PHE A 1209 -1.76 -69.93 -35.27
CA PHE A 1209 -2.08 -71.32 -35.69
C PHE A 1209 -2.65 -71.38 -37.13
N PHE A 1210 -2.32 -72.48 -37.81
CA PHE A 1210 -2.91 -73.06 -39.06
C PHE A 1210 -3.40 -72.16 -40.21
N GLY A 1211 -2.93 -72.45 -41.44
CA GLY A 1211 -3.79 -72.22 -42.62
C GLY A 1211 -3.18 -71.98 -44.02
N ARG A 1212 -2.39 -72.93 -44.56
CA ARG A 1212 -2.10 -73.11 -46.02
C ARG A 1212 -1.51 -71.93 -46.85
N LYS A 1213 -0.32 -72.22 -47.43
CA LYS A 1213 0.15 -71.90 -48.81
C LYS A 1213 -0.31 -70.60 -49.50
N VAL A 1214 0.66 -69.78 -49.93
CA VAL A 1214 1.13 -69.74 -51.34
C VAL A 1214 2.58 -69.21 -51.38
N THR A 1215 3.26 -69.40 -52.51
CA THR A 1215 4.72 -69.38 -52.72
C THR A 1215 5.39 -68.01 -52.59
N ILE A 1216 6.66 -68.00 -52.15
CA ILE A 1216 7.61 -66.87 -52.26
C ILE A 1216 8.65 -67.20 -53.33
N ALA A 1217 9.03 -66.23 -54.15
CA ALA A 1217 10.26 -66.28 -54.95
C ALA A 1217 11.44 -65.71 -54.13
N GLY A 1218 12.55 -66.46 -54.03
CA GLY A 1218 13.75 -66.06 -53.28
C GLY A 1218 14.80 -65.36 -54.18
N PRO A 1219 16.12 -65.46 -53.89
CA PRO A 1219 16.75 -66.25 -52.82
C PRO A 1219 17.85 -65.54 -51.98
N CYS A 1220 18.43 -66.33 -51.06
CA CYS A 1220 19.78 -66.26 -50.43
C CYS A 1220 19.92 -65.62 -49.03
N THR A 1221 20.67 -66.18 -48.06
CA THR A 1221 21.22 -67.56 -47.84
C THR A 1221 21.52 -67.78 -46.32
N PHE A 1222 21.66 -69.03 -45.86
CA PHE A 1222 21.91 -69.44 -44.45
C PHE A 1222 23.41 -69.60 -44.09
N PRO A 1223 23.85 -69.44 -42.82
CA PRO A 1223 23.89 -70.56 -41.81
C PRO A 1223 23.49 -70.14 -40.37
N ARG A 1224 22.60 -70.85 -39.66
CA ARG A 1224 22.73 -72.11 -38.85
C ARG A 1224 23.26 -71.97 -37.41
N TRP A 1225 22.60 -72.66 -36.47
CA TRP A 1225 22.82 -72.71 -35.02
C TRP A 1225 23.93 -73.70 -34.57
N PRO A 1226 24.25 -73.79 -33.26
CA PRO A 1226 23.60 -74.86 -32.45
C PRO A 1226 22.98 -74.40 -31.11
N ALA A 1227 22.02 -75.16 -30.59
CA ALA A 1227 21.34 -74.93 -29.31
C ALA A 1227 21.80 -75.88 -28.19
N ARG A 1228 21.49 -75.57 -26.93
CA ARG A 1228 21.47 -76.52 -25.79
C ARG A 1228 20.63 -76.02 -24.61
N SER A 1229 20.05 -76.98 -23.86
CA SER A 1229 19.38 -76.86 -22.53
C SER A 1229 18.35 -75.72 -22.35
N ARG A 1230 17.04 -75.96 -22.42
CA ARG A 1230 16.15 -76.66 -21.44
C ARG A 1230 15.74 -75.82 -20.21
N SER A 1231 14.45 -75.44 -20.19
CA SER A 1231 13.52 -75.38 -19.04
C SER A 1231 13.96 -74.70 -17.73
N PHE A 1232 13.34 -73.57 -17.40
CA PHE A 1232 12.30 -73.48 -16.35
C PHE A 1232 11.57 -72.12 -16.42
N LEU A 1233 10.27 -72.10 -16.07
CA LEU A 1233 9.34 -70.95 -16.04
C LEU A 1233 9.15 -70.22 -17.39
#